data_AF-A0A1F9UT64-F1
#
_entry.id   AF-A0A1F9UT64-F1
#
_cell.length_a   1.000
_cell.length_b   1.000
_cell.length_c   1.000
_cell.angle_alpha   90.00
_cell.angle_beta   90.00
_cell.angle_gamma   90.00
#
_symmetry.space_group_name_H-M   'P 1'
#
loop_
_entity.id
_entity.type
_entity.pdbx_description
1 polymer ?
#
loop_
_entity_poly.entity_id
_entity_poly.type
_entity_poly.pdbx_seq_one_letter_code
_entity_poly.pdbx_strand_id
1 'polypeptide(L)'
;MTRAVLFLLHAVPAAASDYSLPAPPPGPRVDYSAETVEFDSGRSSLHLSTGVVLKESTWTVKGQDIWVDTARRVGRSDGPILMEDGVSAVYGDAGEFDFVKHTGRLYRSSSGHADWRIHARRAELGEDRRLEYRGADFTSCNAVPPDYHFHASSVSVIPKKRMLAKNVLFYLGPVPIFYMPFLYKSLKPDHLVRWRTQPGLDGRNGPYAKNTLITSHSDSVYSKLFADYYMQQGFGYGGELNRRKGEDSRAVLYGYRIKETSTWDSDGANNTRIVTSTQVVRWQVLGDIYQALGSSNSFQGRLQTQSDADFNNHYSRSSSLRVTPDLFNSAAFVRRFSQVTARLSWSRYDVADDTRRKYFKTTESIPRLDVNSSSLRIWRLPWLNTFNGFADSTYVRGRSYLEKSAGAGWQGTRNFQLARGVSLTPSLSYNETYYNRMATSGAPIFDALIGRWNANGTLRFDTPLGGLDATHAYQQRLKHGTLQHDAGAVDKGVEINAVTLSDVYVLNPRAWTRLSSGYDFRTYRDHSVGFRQRVQPITAEVNWQASQKLAFTVHEDYQLDEGNRAFLADIHWGDEEGNAAGGSVFHNDSDPTLYYGSLKFAVAPSSPTWRVAAGVHALAVCSGGAGGLRRGRIFDKELSWTKRWHDFYTKLSGRVRAGGVKEVAIRIDMKFGSADPKKAPRRDWEAEWFPERAGTDEFRP
;
A
#
# COMPACT_ATOMS: atom_id res chain seq x y z
N MET A 1 79.46 -53.49 60.81
CA MET A 1 78.61 -52.34 61.16
C MET A 1 78.16 -51.66 59.87
N THR A 2 77.02 -50.97 59.92
CA THR A 2 76.04 -50.67 58.87
C THR A 2 76.42 -49.57 57.85
N ARG A 3 75.75 -49.64 56.67
CA ARG A 3 75.34 -48.59 55.70
C ARG A 3 76.26 -48.16 54.51
N ALA A 4 75.87 -48.68 53.33
CA ALA A 4 75.45 -48.04 52.07
C ALA A 4 76.05 -46.70 51.56
N VAL A 5 76.55 -46.73 50.31
CA VAL A 5 76.57 -45.63 49.32
C VAL A 5 76.35 -46.21 47.91
N LEU A 6 75.51 -45.52 47.12
CA LEU A 6 75.01 -45.86 45.78
C LEU A 6 75.61 -44.87 44.76
N PHE A 7 76.05 -45.33 43.58
CA PHE A 7 76.60 -44.47 42.51
C PHE A 7 75.72 -44.50 41.24
N LEU A 8 75.46 -43.31 40.71
CA LEU A 8 74.71 -43.01 39.47
C LEU A 8 75.55 -43.23 38.20
N LEU A 9 74.89 -43.61 37.10
CA LEU A 9 75.37 -43.49 35.71
C LEU A 9 74.29 -42.81 34.85
N HIS A 10 74.66 -41.71 34.19
CA HIS A 10 73.82 -40.94 33.25
C HIS A 10 74.08 -41.38 31.81
N ALA A 11 73.03 -41.73 31.08
CA ALA A 11 73.07 -41.98 29.63
C ALA A 11 72.59 -40.72 28.88
N VAL A 12 73.37 -40.24 27.92
CA VAL A 12 73.07 -39.10 27.04
C VAL A 12 72.33 -39.62 25.80
N PRO A 13 71.16 -39.07 25.42
CA PRO A 13 70.56 -39.34 24.12
C PRO A 13 71.18 -38.41 23.07
N ALA A 14 71.65 -38.96 21.96
CA ALA A 14 72.05 -38.19 20.79
C ALA A 14 70.78 -37.68 20.07
N ALA A 15 70.54 -36.37 20.12
CA ALA A 15 69.52 -35.70 19.31
C ALA A 15 70.03 -35.54 17.88
N ALA A 16 69.27 -36.04 16.90
CA ALA A 16 69.49 -35.71 15.50
C ALA A 16 69.22 -34.21 15.28
N SER A 17 70.12 -33.52 14.59
CA SER A 17 69.94 -32.12 14.23
C SER A 17 68.83 -32.01 13.17
N ASP A 18 67.75 -31.30 13.50
CA ASP A 18 66.70 -30.93 12.54
C ASP A 18 67.33 -30.17 11.36
N TYR A 19 67.10 -30.66 10.14
CA TYR A 19 67.43 -29.94 8.93
C TYR A 19 66.49 -28.73 8.82
N SER A 20 66.99 -27.53 9.10
CA SER A 20 66.19 -26.31 8.95
C SER A 20 65.95 -26.03 7.46
N LEU A 21 64.75 -26.35 6.98
CA LEU A 21 64.32 -25.98 5.63
C LEU A 21 64.43 -24.46 5.46
N PRO A 22 64.89 -23.96 4.30
CA PRO A 22 64.95 -22.53 4.04
C PRO A 22 63.55 -21.92 4.17
N ALA A 23 63.49 -20.70 4.72
CA ALA A 23 62.24 -19.98 4.84
C ALA A 23 61.58 -19.88 3.45
N PRO A 24 60.29 -20.24 3.32
CA PRO A 24 59.62 -20.22 2.02
C PRO A 24 59.63 -18.81 1.43
N PRO A 25 59.77 -18.68 0.11
CA PRO A 25 59.78 -17.38 -0.54
C PRO A 25 58.48 -16.60 -0.21
N PRO A 26 58.57 -15.29 0.05
CA PRO A 26 57.40 -14.49 0.38
C PRO A 26 56.51 -14.33 -0.87
N GLY A 27 55.31 -14.89 -0.80
CA GLY A 27 54.29 -14.79 -1.84
C GLY A 27 53.06 -15.62 -1.46
N PRO A 28 51.91 -15.40 -2.11
CA PRO A 28 50.73 -16.24 -1.88
C PRO A 28 51.11 -17.70 -2.15
N ARG A 29 50.91 -18.53 -1.12
CA ARG A 29 51.09 -19.99 -1.19
C ARG A 29 49.84 -20.60 -1.80
N VAL A 30 50.03 -21.43 -2.82
CA VAL A 30 49.01 -22.35 -3.30
C VAL A 30 49.18 -23.64 -2.51
N ASP A 31 48.28 -23.89 -1.56
CA ASP A 31 48.21 -25.15 -0.84
C ASP A 31 47.49 -26.18 -1.71
N TYR A 32 48.06 -27.38 -1.85
CA TYR A 32 47.46 -28.45 -2.65
C TYR A 32 47.33 -29.74 -1.84
N SER A 33 46.23 -30.46 -2.06
CA SER A 33 45.94 -31.76 -1.45
C SER A 33 45.35 -32.68 -2.52
N ALA A 34 45.88 -33.88 -2.67
CA ALA A 34 45.40 -34.92 -3.58
C ALA A 34 45.84 -36.30 -3.06
N GLU A 35 45.22 -37.38 -3.54
CA GLU A 35 45.63 -38.74 -3.16
C GLU A 35 46.97 -39.13 -3.80
N THR A 36 47.18 -38.74 -5.06
CA THR A 36 48.41 -38.99 -5.81
C THR A 36 48.97 -37.70 -6.39
N VAL A 37 50.27 -37.48 -6.17
CA VAL A 37 51.00 -36.30 -6.62
C VAL A 37 52.24 -36.75 -7.37
N GLU A 38 52.32 -36.43 -8.66
CA GLU A 38 53.49 -36.69 -9.50
C GLU A 38 54.12 -35.36 -9.91
N PHE A 39 55.43 -35.21 -9.68
CA PHE A 39 56.17 -34.01 -10.05
C PHE A 39 57.23 -34.35 -11.10
N ASP A 40 57.11 -33.75 -12.29
CA ASP A 40 58.12 -33.82 -13.33
C ASP A 40 59.06 -32.61 -13.22
N SER A 41 60.26 -32.87 -12.69
CA SER A 41 61.30 -31.84 -12.52
C SER A 41 61.83 -31.27 -13.83
N GLY A 42 61.74 -32.01 -14.93
CA GLY A 42 62.20 -31.57 -16.26
C GLY A 42 61.22 -30.60 -16.93
N ARG A 43 59.93 -30.72 -16.62
CA ARG A 43 58.85 -29.88 -17.19
C ARG A 43 58.28 -28.86 -16.21
N SER A 44 58.70 -28.90 -14.93
CA SER A 44 58.11 -28.08 -13.87
C SER A 44 56.58 -28.23 -13.81
N SER A 45 56.09 -29.45 -14.04
CA SER A 45 54.67 -29.77 -14.07
C SER A 45 54.32 -30.71 -12.92
N LEU A 46 53.29 -30.34 -12.17
CA LEU A 46 52.70 -31.11 -11.09
C LEU A 46 51.40 -31.74 -11.58
N HIS A 47 51.31 -33.07 -11.54
CA HIS A 47 50.09 -33.80 -11.85
C HIS A 47 49.44 -34.27 -10.55
N LEU A 48 48.21 -33.82 -10.32
CA LEU A 48 47.42 -34.12 -9.15
C LEU A 48 46.23 -34.96 -9.59
N SER A 49 46.09 -36.16 -9.02
CA SER A 49 44.99 -37.06 -9.33
C SER A 49 44.24 -37.49 -8.07
N THR A 50 42.92 -37.61 -8.24
CA THR A 50 41.89 -38.00 -7.25
C THR A 50 41.77 -37.07 -6.03
N GLY A 51 40.57 -36.54 -5.83
CA GLY A 51 40.26 -35.70 -4.67
C GLY A 51 41.09 -34.40 -4.61
N VAL A 52 41.44 -33.83 -5.76
CA VAL A 52 42.34 -32.68 -5.86
C VAL A 52 41.67 -31.43 -5.30
N VAL A 53 42.34 -30.77 -4.37
CA VAL A 53 41.97 -29.46 -3.83
C VAL A 53 43.20 -28.55 -3.88
N LEU A 54 43.11 -27.51 -4.69
CA LEU A 54 44.08 -26.41 -4.76
C LEU A 54 43.48 -25.19 -4.08
N LYS A 55 44.20 -24.55 -3.16
CA LYS A 55 43.72 -23.40 -2.40
C LYS A 55 44.77 -22.30 -2.36
N GLU A 56 44.40 -21.11 -2.83
CA GLU A 56 45.22 -19.90 -2.76
C GLU A 56 44.39 -18.77 -2.17
N SER A 57 44.63 -18.43 -0.90
CA SER A 57 43.85 -17.41 -0.17
C SER A 57 42.33 -17.68 -0.21
N THR A 58 41.58 -16.97 -1.07
CA THR A 58 40.12 -17.12 -1.26
C THR A 58 39.73 -17.95 -2.49
N TRP A 59 40.68 -18.30 -3.36
CA TRP A 59 40.45 -19.13 -4.55
C TRP A 59 40.65 -20.61 -4.21
N THR A 60 39.64 -21.43 -4.45
CA THR A 60 39.71 -22.88 -4.29
C THR A 60 39.31 -23.57 -5.59
N VAL A 61 40.16 -24.44 -6.11
CA VAL A 61 39.90 -25.26 -7.28
C VAL A 61 39.82 -26.72 -6.84
N LYS A 62 38.71 -27.38 -7.13
CA LYS A 62 38.48 -28.79 -6.82
C LYS A 62 38.31 -29.57 -8.11
N GLY A 63 38.90 -30.75 -8.21
CA GLY A 63 38.79 -31.58 -9.41
C GLY A 63 39.30 -33.00 -9.20
N GLN A 64 39.27 -33.79 -10.26
CA GLN A 64 39.76 -35.17 -10.23
C GLN A 64 41.14 -35.33 -10.87
N ASP A 65 41.44 -34.56 -11.91
CA ASP A 65 42.67 -34.71 -12.70
C ASP A 65 43.16 -33.32 -13.13
N ILE A 66 44.22 -32.82 -12.48
CA ILE A 66 44.71 -31.46 -12.66
C ILE A 66 46.21 -31.45 -12.90
N TRP A 67 46.64 -30.83 -13.99
CA TRP A 67 48.03 -30.49 -14.29
C TRP A 67 48.30 -29.04 -13.94
N VAL A 68 49.36 -28.77 -13.19
CA VAL A 68 49.78 -27.41 -12.78
C VAL A 68 51.22 -27.17 -13.21
N ASP A 69 51.45 -26.16 -14.05
CA ASP A 69 52.79 -25.62 -14.35
C ASP A 69 53.23 -24.78 -13.14
N THR A 70 54.20 -25.27 -12.37
CA THR A 70 54.64 -24.62 -11.13
C THR A 70 55.43 -23.33 -11.38
N ALA A 71 56.01 -23.17 -12.57
CA ALA A 71 56.76 -21.96 -12.95
C ALA A 71 55.81 -20.82 -13.34
N ARG A 72 54.77 -21.12 -14.12
CA ARG A 72 53.77 -20.14 -14.57
C ARG A 72 52.57 -20.00 -13.61
N ARG A 73 52.39 -20.96 -12.69
CA ARG A 73 51.21 -21.12 -11.82
C ARG A 73 49.89 -21.17 -12.59
N VAL A 74 49.93 -21.83 -13.75
CA VAL A 74 48.77 -22.09 -14.60
C VAL A 74 48.42 -23.56 -14.46
N GLY A 75 47.16 -23.88 -14.28
CA GLY A 75 46.68 -25.25 -14.27
C GLY A 75 45.59 -25.52 -15.28
N ARG A 76 45.45 -26.80 -15.61
CA ARG A 76 44.46 -27.32 -16.55
C ARG A 76 43.87 -28.61 -15.98
N SER A 77 42.58 -28.81 -16.20
CA SER A 77 41.84 -30.03 -15.90
C SER A 77 41.13 -30.49 -17.15
N ASP A 78 41.34 -31.75 -17.53
CA ASP A 78 40.60 -32.40 -18.62
C ASP A 78 39.35 -33.13 -18.11
N GLY A 79 39.18 -33.21 -16.79
CA GLY A 79 37.98 -33.71 -16.12
C GLY A 79 37.20 -32.64 -15.34
N PRO A 80 36.11 -33.05 -14.67
CA PRO A 80 35.24 -32.17 -13.89
C PRO A 80 36.01 -31.29 -12.91
N ILE A 81 35.78 -29.99 -13.01
CA ILE A 81 36.45 -28.96 -12.22
C ILE A 81 35.42 -28.00 -11.62
N LEU A 82 35.59 -27.69 -10.34
CA LEU A 82 34.79 -26.72 -9.59
C LEU A 82 35.73 -25.61 -9.10
N MET A 83 35.48 -24.38 -9.54
CA MET A 83 36.22 -23.21 -9.11
C MET A 83 35.36 -22.37 -8.16
N GLU A 84 35.90 -22.05 -6.98
CA GLU A 84 35.29 -21.23 -5.94
C GLU A 84 36.16 -20.00 -5.68
N ASP A 85 35.61 -18.79 -5.82
CA ASP A 85 36.34 -17.53 -5.52
C ASP A 85 36.02 -16.96 -4.12
N GLY A 86 35.35 -17.77 -3.28
CA GLY A 86 34.85 -17.39 -1.96
C GLY A 86 33.49 -16.68 -1.98
N VAL A 87 33.00 -16.25 -3.14
CA VAL A 87 31.69 -15.57 -3.30
C VAL A 87 30.76 -16.31 -4.26
N SER A 88 31.34 -17.03 -5.22
CA SER A 88 30.67 -17.76 -6.28
C SER A 88 31.38 -19.10 -6.54
N ALA A 89 30.62 -20.05 -7.06
CA ALA A 89 31.12 -21.37 -7.44
C ALA A 89 30.68 -21.66 -8.89
N VAL A 90 31.63 -22.07 -9.73
CA VAL A 90 31.39 -22.41 -11.13
C VAL A 90 31.94 -23.80 -11.40
N TYR A 91 31.05 -24.70 -11.81
CA TYR A 91 31.38 -26.05 -12.26
C TYR A 91 31.62 -26.04 -13.77
N GLY A 92 32.55 -26.87 -14.26
CA GLY A 92 32.73 -27.16 -15.68
C GLY A 92 33.24 -28.59 -15.90
N ASP A 93 33.02 -29.11 -17.11
CA ASP A 93 33.46 -30.47 -17.47
C ASP A 93 34.98 -30.54 -17.71
N ALA A 94 35.59 -29.40 -18.06
CA ALA A 94 37.03 -29.20 -18.23
C ALA A 94 37.36 -27.71 -18.08
N GLY A 95 38.62 -27.37 -17.83
CA GLY A 95 39.01 -25.97 -17.76
C GLY A 95 40.47 -25.67 -17.52
N GLU A 96 40.80 -24.40 -17.63
CA GLU A 96 42.13 -23.81 -17.41
C GLU A 96 42.02 -22.70 -16.37
N PHE A 97 43.05 -22.52 -15.55
CA PHE A 97 43.10 -21.44 -14.56
C PHE A 97 44.51 -20.90 -14.39
N ASP A 98 44.62 -19.62 -14.06
CA ASP A 98 45.87 -18.90 -13.80
C ASP A 98 45.75 -18.26 -12.42
N PHE A 99 46.53 -18.76 -11.46
CA PHE A 99 46.55 -18.26 -10.08
C PHE A 99 47.18 -16.87 -9.96
N VAL A 100 48.16 -16.52 -10.83
CA VAL A 100 48.77 -15.18 -10.81
C VAL A 100 47.74 -14.13 -11.19
N LYS A 101 47.03 -14.38 -12.29
CA LYS A 101 46.03 -13.45 -12.83
C LYS A 101 44.64 -13.61 -12.21
N HIS A 102 44.40 -14.61 -11.37
CA HIS A 102 43.06 -14.95 -10.88
C HIS A 102 42.04 -15.07 -12.03
N THR A 103 42.45 -15.71 -13.14
CA THR A 103 41.59 -15.93 -14.30
C THR A 103 41.34 -17.41 -14.52
N GLY A 104 40.19 -17.74 -15.10
CA GLY A 104 39.78 -19.12 -15.35
C GLY A 104 38.92 -19.24 -16.58
N ARG A 105 39.02 -20.36 -17.28
CA ARG A 105 38.20 -20.71 -18.44
C ARG A 105 37.64 -22.10 -18.24
N LEU A 106 36.32 -22.19 -18.14
CA LEU A 106 35.61 -23.44 -17.94
C LEU A 106 34.76 -23.75 -19.17
N TYR A 107 34.76 -25.01 -19.61
CA TYR A 107 33.96 -25.50 -20.72
C TYR A 107 32.73 -26.25 -20.20
N ARG A 108 31.59 -26.11 -20.91
CA ARG A 108 30.28 -26.65 -20.50
C ARG A 108 29.97 -26.33 -19.03
N SER A 109 30.08 -25.05 -18.70
CA SER A 109 29.99 -24.59 -17.34
C SER A 109 28.55 -24.56 -16.82
N SER A 110 28.36 -24.88 -15.54
CA SER A 110 27.13 -24.65 -14.79
C SER A 110 27.41 -23.82 -13.54
N SER A 111 26.53 -22.87 -13.22
CA SER A 111 26.66 -22.04 -12.02
C SER A 111 25.31 -21.57 -11.50
N GLY A 112 25.25 -21.34 -10.19
CA GLY A 112 24.10 -20.74 -9.51
C GLY A 112 24.45 -19.36 -8.97
N HIS A 113 23.63 -18.35 -9.29
CA HIS A 113 23.77 -16.98 -8.81
C HIS A 113 22.43 -16.48 -8.25
N ALA A 114 22.33 -16.36 -6.92
CA ALA A 114 21.06 -16.11 -6.24
C ALA A 114 20.00 -17.17 -6.66
N ASP A 115 18.84 -16.74 -7.17
CA ASP A 115 17.79 -17.65 -7.66
C ASP A 115 18.03 -18.16 -9.10
N TRP A 116 19.09 -17.72 -9.78
CA TRP A 116 19.34 -18.02 -11.19
C TRP A 116 20.32 -19.18 -11.37
N ARG A 117 19.97 -20.12 -12.23
CA ARG A 117 20.82 -21.20 -12.72
C ARG A 117 21.25 -20.86 -14.13
N ILE A 118 22.55 -20.96 -14.42
CA ILE A 118 23.16 -20.65 -15.72
C ILE A 118 23.92 -21.87 -16.21
N HIS A 119 23.60 -22.33 -17.42
CA HIS A 119 24.35 -23.33 -18.17
C HIS A 119 24.93 -22.66 -19.40
N ALA A 120 26.23 -22.79 -19.64
CA ALA A 120 26.88 -22.12 -20.76
C ALA A 120 27.91 -23.01 -21.44
N ARG A 121 28.14 -22.75 -22.72
CA ARG A 121 29.20 -23.45 -23.47
C ARG A 121 30.59 -23.15 -22.93
N ARG A 122 30.81 -21.93 -22.45
CA ARG A 122 32.06 -21.46 -21.88
C ARG A 122 31.81 -20.40 -20.82
N ALA A 123 32.52 -20.48 -19.70
CA ALA A 123 32.60 -19.43 -18.69
C ALA A 123 34.04 -18.92 -18.58
N GLU A 124 34.20 -17.60 -18.46
CA GLU A 124 35.47 -16.93 -18.22
C GLU A 124 35.39 -16.18 -16.88
N LEU A 125 36.27 -16.53 -15.95
CA LEU A 125 36.51 -15.82 -14.70
C LEU A 125 37.58 -14.76 -14.97
N GLY A 126 37.26 -13.48 -14.78
CA GLY A 126 38.19 -12.36 -14.93
C GLY A 126 38.72 -11.82 -13.60
N GLU A 127 39.79 -11.01 -13.67
CA GLU A 127 40.52 -10.39 -12.54
C GLU A 127 39.60 -9.69 -11.52
N ASP A 128 38.50 -9.07 -11.97
CA ASP A 128 37.55 -8.32 -11.12
C ASP A 128 36.44 -9.18 -10.48
N ARG A 129 36.60 -10.52 -10.41
CA ARG A 129 35.53 -11.48 -10.03
C ARG A 129 34.29 -11.35 -10.91
N ARG A 130 34.49 -10.90 -12.14
CA ARG A 130 33.46 -10.82 -13.18
C ARG A 130 33.43 -12.13 -13.93
N LEU A 131 32.24 -12.70 -14.06
CA LEU A 131 32.01 -13.97 -14.73
C LEU A 131 31.36 -13.68 -16.09
N GLU A 132 31.98 -14.14 -17.17
CA GLU A 132 31.42 -14.01 -18.52
C GLU A 132 31.08 -15.38 -19.08
N TYR A 133 29.79 -15.63 -19.27
CA TYR A 133 29.27 -16.84 -19.89
C TYR A 133 28.99 -16.58 -21.37
N ARG A 134 29.40 -17.50 -22.26
CA ARG A 134 29.13 -17.43 -23.70
C ARG A 134 28.20 -18.55 -24.14
N GLY A 135 27.17 -18.20 -24.92
CA GLY A 135 26.12 -19.11 -25.36
C GLY A 135 25.47 -19.80 -24.17
N ALA A 136 24.76 -19.02 -23.37
CA ALA A 136 24.27 -19.43 -22.06
C ALA A 136 22.74 -19.52 -22.04
N ASP A 137 22.25 -20.62 -21.48
CA ASP A 137 20.87 -20.83 -21.10
C ASP A 137 20.72 -20.58 -19.61
N PHE A 138 19.82 -19.68 -19.22
CA PHE A 138 19.60 -19.35 -17.81
C PHE A 138 18.13 -19.29 -17.44
N THR A 139 17.82 -19.69 -16.22
CA THR A 139 16.45 -19.70 -15.68
C THR A 139 16.45 -19.52 -14.16
N SER A 140 15.37 -18.97 -13.61
CA SER A 140 15.11 -19.04 -12.16
C SER A 140 14.09 -20.12 -11.77
N CYS A 141 13.55 -20.86 -12.75
CA CYS A 141 12.72 -22.03 -12.53
C CYS A 141 13.55 -23.16 -11.87
N ASN A 142 12.94 -23.87 -10.90
CA ASN A 142 13.50 -25.07 -10.27
C ASN A 142 12.88 -26.38 -10.77
N ALA A 143 11.91 -26.34 -11.69
CA ALA A 143 11.35 -27.53 -12.31
C ALA A 143 12.34 -28.17 -13.29
N VAL A 144 12.23 -29.49 -13.48
CA VAL A 144 13.04 -30.26 -14.42
C VAL A 144 12.09 -31.08 -15.31
N PRO A 145 12.01 -30.77 -16.62
CA PRO A 145 12.63 -29.64 -17.33
C PRO A 145 12.07 -28.28 -16.87
N PRO A 146 12.81 -27.16 -17.08
CA PRO A 146 12.34 -25.84 -16.66
C PRO A 146 11.16 -25.36 -17.51
N ASP A 147 10.14 -24.77 -16.88
CA ASP A 147 8.96 -24.22 -17.55
C ASP A 147 9.30 -23.05 -18.49
N TYR A 148 10.40 -22.34 -18.21
CA TYR A 148 10.92 -21.28 -19.06
C TYR A 148 12.45 -21.18 -18.95
N HIS A 149 13.09 -20.67 -19.99
CA HIS A 149 14.51 -20.33 -19.96
C HIS A 149 14.80 -19.17 -20.92
N PHE A 150 15.97 -18.57 -20.75
CA PHE A 150 16.50 -17.54 -21.62
C PHE A 150 17.77 -18.04 -22.28
N HIS A 151 17.81 -17.98 -23.60
CA HIS A 151 19.05 -18.20 -24.35
C HIS A 151 19.72 -16.86 -24.63
N ALA A 152 21.00 -16.70 -24.30
CA ALA A 152 21.76 -15.48 -24.56
C ALA A 152 23.12 -15.77 -25.19
N SER A 153 23.55 -14.88 -26.08
CA SER A 153 24.88 -14.99 -26.70
C SER A 153 25.99 -14.76 -25.67
N SER A 154 25.76 -13.86 -24.72
CA SER A 154 26.69 -13.55 -23.63
C SER A 154 25.92 -13.14 -22.38
N VAL A 155 26.35 -13.64 -21.21
CA VAL A 155 25.84 -13.24 -19.90
C VAL A 155 27.01 -12.83 -19.02
N SER A 156 27.02 -11.58 -18.58
CA SER A 156 28.01 -11.06 -17.64
C SER A 156 27.40 -10.98 -16.24
N VAL A 157 28.01 -11.66 -15.29
CA VAL A 157 27.59 -11.69 -13.90
C VAL A 157 28.67 -11.05 -13.04
N ILE A 158 28.25 -10.11 -12.20
CA ILE A 158 29.04 -9.61 -11.08
C ILE A 158 28.32 -10.08 -9.81
N PRO A 159 28.86 -11.09 -9.10
CA PRO A 159 28.22 -11.69 -7.94
C PRO A 159 27.73 -10.64 -6.93
N LYS A 160 26.54 -10.87 -6.35
CA LYS A 160 25.86 -9.97 -5.39
C LYS A 160 25.56 -8.55 -5.89
N LYS A 161 25.87 -8.21 -7.15
CA LYS A 161 25.63 -6.88 -7.74
C LYS A 161 24.61 -6.92 -8.88
N ARG A 162 24.96 -7.56 -10.01
CA ARG A 162 24.14 -7.52 -11.23
C ARG A 162 24.46 -8.65 -12.21
N MET A 163 23.48 -8.95 -13.06
CA MET A 163 23.57 -9.81 -14.24
C MET A 163 23.12 -9.01 -15.47
N LEU A 164 23.90 -9.07 -16.56
CA LEU A 164 23.59 -8.45 -17.84
C LEU A 164 23.74 -9.50 -18.95
N ALA A 165 22.64 -9.87 -19.60
CA ALA A 165 22.63 -10.75 -20.75
C ALA A 165 22.45 -9.96 -22.05
N LYS A 166 23.06 -10.42 -23.15
CA LYS A 166 22.98 -9.81 -24.49
C LYS A 166 22.40 -10.79 -25.51
N ASN A 167 21.68 -10.26 -26.50
CA ASN A 167 20.97 -11.00 -27.55
C ASN A 167 20.15 -12.15 -26.94
N VAL A 168 19.22 -11.79 -26.07
CA VAL A 168 18.46 -12.73 -25.25
C VAL A 168 17.19 -13.13 -25.98
N LEU A 169 16.96 -14.42 -26.12
CA LEU A 169 15.73 -15.00 -26.62
C LEU A 169 15.02 -15.73 -25.47
N PHE A 170 13.81 -15.30 -25.17
CA PHE A 170 12.98 -15.89 -24.12
C PHE A 170 12.19 -17.07 -24.66
N TYR A 171 12.28 -18.22 -23.98
CA TYR A 171 11.57 -19.44 -24.28
C TYR A 171 10.59 -19.80 -23.16
N LEU A 172 9.37 -20.17 -23.53
CA LEU A 172 8.40 -20.81 -22.65
C LEU A 172 8.30 -22.28 -23.07
N GLY A 173 8.81 -23.18 -22.24
CA GLY A 173 9.13 -24.55 -22.65
C GLY A 173 10.05 -24.54 -23.88
N PRO A 174 9.68 -25.21 -24.99
CA PRO A 174 10.46 -25.21 -26.23
C PRO A 174 10.14 -24.03 -27.18
N VAL A 175 9.14 -23.20 -26.88
CA VAL A 175 8.63 -22.18 -27.82
C VAL A 175 9.33 -20.83 -27.59
N PRO A 176 9.99 -20.24 -28.60
CA PRO A 176 10.53 -18.90 -28.51
C PRO A 176 9.41 -17.87 -28.53
N ILE A 177 9.35 -17.00 -27.52
CA ILE A 177 8.28 -16.01 -27.34
C ILE A 177 8.73 -14.61 -27.74
N PHE A 178 9.91 -14.16 -27.28
CA PHE A 178 10.34 -12.77 -27.48
C PHE A 178 11.86 -12.61 -27.47
N TYR A 179 12.37 -11.75 -28.35
CA TYR A 179 13.78 -11.36 -28.42
C TYR A 179 14.02 -9.99 -27.78
N MET A 180 15.08 -9.85 -26.99
CA MET A 180 15.55 -8.57 -26.45
C MET A 180 17.07 -8.42 -26.61
N PRO A 181 17.57 -7.23 -26.99
CA PRO A 181 19.01 -7.02 -27.22
C PRO A 181 19.82 -7.08 -25.93
N PHE A 182 19.23 -6.71 -24.79
CA PHE A 182 19.86 -6.82 -23.48
C PHE A 182 18.82 -7.11 -22.38
N LEU A 183 19.19 -7.91 -21.39
CA LEU A 183 18.42 -8.14 -20.17
C LEU A 183 19.29 -7.79 -18.97
N TYR A 184 18.82 -6.86 -18.14
CA TYR A 184 19.49 -6.44 -16.91
C TYR A 184 18.71 -6.92 -15.68
N LYS A 185 19.40 -7.58 -14.75
CA LYS A 185 18.84 -8.02 -13.47
C LYS A 185 19.79 -7.65 -12.33
N SER A 186 19.30 -6.98 -11.29
CA SER A 186 20.10 -6.81 -10.07
C SER A 186 20.11 -8.10 -9.27
N LEU A 187 21.27 -8.46 -8.73
CA LEU A 187 21.45 -9.58 -7.79
C LEU A 187 21.49 -9.10 -6.34
N LYS A 188 21.23 -7.81 -6.09
CA LYS A 188 21.07 -7.28 -4.74
C LYS A 188 19.66 -7.60 -4.24
N PRO A 189 19.49 -8.02 -2.97
CA PRO A 189 18.17 -8.29 -2.40
C PRO A 189 17.23 -7.07 -2.43
N ASP A 190 17.79 -5.85 -2.32
CA ASP A 190 17.01 -4.62 -2.12
C ASP A 190 16.73 -3.80 -3.40
N HIS A 191 17.34 -4.16 -4.54
CA HIS A 191 17.13 -3.44 -5.81
C HIS A 191 16.16 -4.20 -6.73
N LEU A 192 14.92 -3.72 -6.79
CA LEU A 192 13.90 -4.27 -7.67
C LEU A 192 13.80 -3.43 -8.94
N VAL A 193 14.19 -3.99 -10.08
CA VAL A 193 13.77 -3.53 -11.42
C VAL A 193 12.82 -4.58 -11.98
N ARG A 194 11.55 -4.23 -12.18
CA ARG A 194 10.51 -5.14 -12.70
C ARG A 194 9.73 -4.45 -13.82
N TRP A 195 9.63 -5.12 -14.95
CA TRP A 195 8.76 -4.71 -16.05
C TRP A 195 7.49 -5.56 -16.02
N ARG A 196 6.33 -4.92 -16.21
CA ARG A 196 5.03 -5.57 -16.30
C ARG A 196 4.27 -5.03 -17.50
N THR A 197 3.71 -5.93 -18.31
CA THR A 197 2.84 -5.58 -19.43
C THR A 197 1.47 -6.23 -19.23
N GLN A 198 0.41 -5.45 -19.39
CA GLN A 198 -0.98 -5.88 -19.26
C GLN A 198 -1.74 -5.52 -20.54
N PRO A 199 -1.91 -6.47 -21.47
CA PRO A 199 -2.77 -6.29 -22.63
C PRO A 199 -4.25 -6.37 -22.23
N GLY A 200 -5.07 -5.57 -22.88
CA GLY A 200 -6.51 -5.65 -22.76
C GLY A 200 -7.22 -5.06 -23.95
N LEU A 201 -8.54 -5.24 -23.97
CA LEU A 201 -9.43 -4.71 -24.97
C LEU A 201 -10.56 -4.03 -24.23
N ASP A 202 -10.88 -2.79 -24.61
CA ASP A 202 -12.10 -2.17 -24.14
C ASP A 202 -12.85 -1.41 -25.24
N GLY A 203 -14.15 -1.19 -25.00
CA GLY A 203 -15.04 -0.59 -25.99
C GLY A 203 -14.74 0.89 -26.32
N ARG A 204 -14.11 1.64 -25.42
CA ARG A 204 -13.81 3.07 -25.60
C ARG A 204 -12.42 3.30 -26.19
N ASN A 205 -11.45 2.51 -25.75
CA ASN A 205 -10.04 2.68 -26.03
C ASN A 205 -9.49 1.68 -27.07
N GLY A 206 -10.30 0.67 -27.40
CA GLY A 206 -9.89 -0.44 -28.25
C GLY A 206 -8.86 -1.32 -27.55
N PRO A 207 -8.04 -2.05 -28.33
CA PRO A 207 -6.90 -2.77 -27.81
C PRO A 207 -5.92 -1.81 -27.12
N TYR A 208 -5.44 -2.20 -25.95
CA TYR A 208 -4.48 -1.43 -25.19
C TYR A 208 -3.41 -2.34 -24.59
N ALA A 209 -2.25 -1.77 -24.29
CA ALA A 209 -1.18 -2.40 -23.55
C ALA A 209 -0.68 -1.44 -22.48
N LYS A 210 -0.92 -1.77 -21.21
CA LYS A 210 -0.39 -0.99 -20.08
C LYS A 210 0.98 -1.52 -19.70
N ASN A 211 1.97 -0.64 -19.60
CA ASN A 211 3.32 -1.04 -19.23
C ASN A 211 3.75 -0.33 -17.95
N THR A 212 4.21 -1.09 -16.97
CA THR A 212 4.68 -0.58 -15.69
C THR A 212 6.12 -1.02 -15.45
N LEU A 213 7.01 -0.05 -15.29
CA LEU A 213 8.39 -0.26 -14.85
C LEU A 213 8.52 0.12 -13.38
N ILE A 214 8.74 -0.86 -12.51
CA ILE A 214 9.01 -0.65 -11.09
C ILE A 214 10.52 -0.60 -10.90
N THR A 215 11.05 0.46 -10.32
CA THR A 215 12.48 0.61 -10.00
C THR A 215 12.68 1.07 -8.56
N SER A 216 13.69 0.53 -7.88
CA SER A 216 14.06 0.93 -6.50
C SER A 216 15.29 1.84 -6.53
N HIS A 217 15.17 3.02 -5.93
CA HIS A 217 16.22 4.05 -5.86
C HIS A 217 17.01 3.97 -4.55
N SER A 218 16.34 3.60 -3.46
CA SER A 218 16.94 3.27 -2.16
C SER A 218 16.07 2.27 -1.42
N ASP A 219 16.53 1.76 -0.28
CA ASP A 219 15.76 0.82 0.57
C ASP A 219 14.42 1.39 1.04
N SER A 220 14.29 2.72 1.03
CA SER A 220 13.08 3.45 1.44
C SER A 220 12.34 4.11 0.28
N VAL A 221 12.89 4.14 -0.94
CA VAL A 221 12.32 4.87 -2.08
C VAL A 221 12.28 4.00 -3.33
N TYR A 222 11.09 3.85 -3.91
CA TYR A 222 10.92 3.22 -5.20
C TYR A 222 9.91 3.98 -6.04
N SER A 223 9.97 3.78 -7.35
CA SER A 223 9.03 4.37 -8.29
C SER A 223 8.41 3.33 -9.20
N LYS A 224 7.18 3.58 -9.65
CA LYS A 224 6.51 2.91 -10.75
C LYS A 224 6.41 3.91 -11.89
N LEU A 225 6.84 3.56 -13.09
CA LEU A 225 6.71 4.39 -14.28
C LEU A 225 5.71 3.73 -15.22
N PHE A 226 4.76 4.50 -15.73
CA PHE A 226 3.67 4.04 -16.60
C PHE A 226 3.89 4.52 -18.02
N ALA A 227 3.80 3.59 -18.97
CA ALA A 227 3.87 3.84 -20.41
C ALA A 227 2.77 3.02 -21.10
N ASP A 228 1.57 3.58 -21.09
CA ASP A 228 0.37 2.91 -21.55
C ASP A 228 0.07 3.31 -22.99
N TYR A 229 -0.21 2.34 -23.83
CA TYR A 229 -0.63 2.57 -25.21
C TYR A 229 -2.06 2.11 -25.41
N TYR A 230 -2.91 3.02 -25.87
CA TYR A 230 -4.30 2.75 -26.23
C TYR A 230 -4.46 2.99 -27.73
N MET A 231 -4.93 1.99 -28.48
CA MET A 231 -4.97 2.07 -29.94
C MET A 231 -5.82 3.25 -30.46
N GLN A 232 -6.90 3.62 -29.76
CA GLN A 232 -7.79 4.69 -30.20
C GLN A 232 -7.41 6.09 -29.64
N GLN A 233 -6.85 6.17 -28.43
CA GLN A 233 -6.53 7.44 -27.75
C GLN A 233 -5.08 7.86 -27.95
N GLY A 234 -4.16 6.90 -28.05
CA GLY A 234 -2.72 7.11 -28.11
C GLY A 234 -2.00 6.78 -26.80
N PHE A 235 -0.88 7.46 -26.56
CA PHE A 235 0.00 7.18 -25.42
C PHE A 235 -0.39 7.96 -24.16
N GLY A 236 -0.48 7.22 -23.04
CA GLY A 236 -0.54 7.76 -21.69
C GLY A 236 0.76 7.51 -20.94
N TYR A 237 1.22 8.51 -20.20
CA TYR A 237 2.45 8.44 -19.43
C TYR A 237 2.18 8.87 -18.00
N GLY A 238 2.86 8.23 -17.05
CA GLY A 238 2.74 8.59 -15.65
C GLY A 238 3.81 7.97 -14.79
N GLY A 239 3.71 8.21 -13.51
CA GLY A 239 4.53 7.54 -12.53
C GLY A 239 3.98 7.70 -11.13
N GLU A 240 4.49 6.85 -10.25
CA GLU A 240 4.23 6.85 -8.83
C GLU A 240 5.58 6.83 -8.13
N LEU A 241 5.85 7.80 -7.27
CA LEU A 241 7.01 7.84 -6.39
C LEU A 241 6.54 7.51 -4.99
N ASN A 242 7.12 6.47 -4.39
CA ASN A 242 6.82 6.06 -3.03
C ASN A 242 8.07 6.19 -2.16
N ARG A 243 7.90 6.75 -0.97
CA ARG A 243 8.92 6.86 0.06
C ARG A 243 8.37 6.35 1.39
N ARG A 244 9.07 5.41 2.02
CA ARG A 244 8.78 4.93 3.36
C ARG A 244 10.06 4.65 4.14
N LYS A 245 10.35 5.47 5.15
CA LYS A 245 11.43 5.27 6.12
C LYS A 245 10.80 5.14 7.52
N GLY A 246 10.21 3.98 7.80
CA GLY A 246 9.48 3.71 9.04
C GLY A 246 8.09 4.34 9.09
N GLU A 247 7.54 4.49 10.30
CA GLU A 247 6.24 5.11 10.52
C GLU A 247 6.26 6.64 10.42
N ASP A 248 7.42 7.24 10.68
CA ASP A 248 7.64 8.68 10.78
C ASP A 248 7.88 9.40 9.45
N SER A 249 8.07 8.66 8.36
CA SER A 249 8.33 9.22 7.04
C SER A 249 7.64 8.37 5.98
N ARG A 250 6.48 8.86 5.52
CA ARG A 250 5.64 8.22 4.51
C ARG A 250 5.28 9.27 3.47
N ALA A 251 5.53 9.00 2.20
CA ALA A 251 5.08 9.87 1.12
C ALA A 251 4.79 9.07 -0.14
N VAL A 252 3.76 9.49 -0.86
CA VAL A 252 3.42 8.99 -2.18
C VAL A 252 3.09 10.17 -3.10
N LEU A 253 3.51 10.08 -4.35
CA LEU A 253 3.15 11.03 -5.39
C LEU A 253 2.88 10.24 -6.67
N TYR A 254 1.63 10.25 -7.09
CA TYR A 254 1.14 9.68 -8.34
C TYR A 254 0.83 10.80 -9.32
N GLY A 255 1.25 10.65 -10.57
CA GLY A 255 0.90 11.53 -11.66
C GLY A 255 0.68 10.73 -12.93
N TYR A 256 -0.36 11.05 -13.68
CA TYR A 256 -0.64 10.42 -14.97
C TYR A 256 -1.22 11.46 -15.93
N ARG A 257 -0.83 11.38 -17.21
CA ARG A 257 -1.28 12.26 -18.28
C ARG A 257 -1.48 11.47 -19.56
N ILE A 258 -2.56 11.76 -20.26
CA ILE A 258 -2.82 11.26 -21.61
C ILE A 258 -3.34 12.40 -22.50
N LYS A 259 -2.91 12.39 -23.76
CA LYS A 259 -3.44 13.27 -24.79
C LYS A 259 -4.31 12.43 -25.71
N GLU A 260 -5.62 12.58 -25.61
CA GLU A 260 -6.60 11.81 -26.38
C GLU A 260 -6.61 12.30 -27.83
N THR A 261 -6.44 11.37 -28.76
CA THR A 261 -6.46 11.64 -30.21
C THR A 261 -7.88 11.56 -30.79
N SER A 262 -8.77 10.80 -30.13
CA SER A 262 -10.18 10.67 -30.47
C SER A 262 -11.06 10.93 -29.25
N THR A 263 -12.10 11.76 -29.42
CA THR A 263 -13.10 12.03 -28.39
C THR A 263 -14.31 11.13 -28.60
N TRP A 264 -14.63 10.34 -27.58
CA TRP A 264 -15.85 9.55 -27.50
C TRP A 264 -16.84 10.28 -26.60
N ASP A 265 -18.01 10.65 -27.13
CA ASP A 265 -19.11 11.16 -26.32
C ASP A 265 -20.12 10.02 -26.08
N SER A 266 -20.53 9.88 -24.83
CA SER A 266 -21.51 8.88 -24.42
C SER A 266 -22.63 9.57 -23.66
N ASP A 267 -23.64 10.03 -24.38
CA ASP A 267 -24.93 10.36 -23.79
C ASP A 267 -25.51 9.07 -23.19
N GLY A 268 -25.93 9.12 -21.93
CA GLY A 268 -26.24 7.99 -21.04
C GLY A 268 -27.34 7.01 -21.47
N ALA A 269 -27.72 6.95 -22.75
CA ALA A 269 -28.66 6.00 -23.32
C ALA A 269 -28.13 5.43 -24.66
N ASN A 270 -27.46 4.28 -24.58
CA ASN A 270 -27.25 3.31 -25.67
C ASN A 270 -26.65 3.76 -27.02
N ASN A 271 -26.25 5.01 -27.22
CA ASN A 271 -25.69 5.46 -28.51
C ASN A 271 -24.33 6.14 -28.33
N THR A 272 -23.26 5.38 -28.57
CA THR A 272 -21.90 5.92 -28.63
C THR A 272 -21.67 6.55 -29.99
N ARG A 273 -21.46 7.87 -30.02
CA ARG A 273 -21.12 8.61 -31.25
C ARG A 273 -19.71 9.17 -31.10
N ILE A 274 -18.88 8.96 -32.12
CA ILE A 274 -17.60 9.66 -32.24
C ILE A 274 -17.93 11.10 -32.60
N VAL A 275 -17.85 12.00 -31.62
CA VAL A 275 -18.11 13.43 -31.78
C VAL A 275 -16.76 14.12 -31.89
N THR A 276 -16.22 14.16 -33.13
CA THR A 276 -15.17 15.09 -33.56
C THR A 276 -13.74 14.82 -33.03
N SER A 277 -12.75 14.96 -33.92
CA SER A 277 -11.31 14.96 -33.60
C SER A 277 -10.93 16.24 -32.87
N THR A 278 -11.15 16.29 -31.56
CA THR A 278 -10.67 17.39 -30.71
C THR A 278 -9.70 16.80 -29.68
N GLN A 279 -8.48 17.33 -29.64
CA GLN A 279 -7.46 16.84 -28.71
C GLN A 279 -7.84 17.24 -27.28
N VAL A 280 -8.20 16.25 -26.46
CA VAL A 280 -8.47 16.45 -25.02
C VAL A 280 -7.27 15.95 -24.22
N VAL A 281 -6.76 16.78 -23.31
CA VAL A 281 -5.68 16.37 -22.40
C VAL A 281 -6.31 16.04 -21.06
N ARG A 282 -6.16 14.79 -20.64
CA ARG A 282 -6.60 14.32 -19.32
C ARG A 282 -5.41 14.01 -18.44
N TRP A 283 -5.52 14.34 -17.16
CA TRP A 283 -4.44 14.15 -16.21
C TRP A 283 -4.99 14.02 -14.79
N GLN A 284 -4.21 13.37 -13.94
CA GLN A 284 -4.48 13.24 -12.52
C GLN A 284 -3.15 13.31 -11.77
N VAL A 285 -3.14 14.05 -10.66
CA VAL A 285 -2.05 14.09 -9.70
C VAL A 285 -2.64 13.85 -8.31
N LEU A 286 -2.15 12.80 -7.67
CA LEU A 286 -2.49 12.43 -6.31
C LEU A 286 -1.19 12.42 -5.50
N GLY A 287 -1.22 12.90 -4.28
CA GLY A 287 -0.05 12.81 -3.43
C GLY A 287 -0.43 12.95 -1.98
N ASP A 288 0.24 12.19 -1.14
CA ASP A 288 0.10 12.28 0.30
C ASP A 288 1.48 12.22 0.94
N ILE A 289 1.66 12.98 2.00
CA ILE A 289 2.92 13.05 2.73
C ILE A 289 2.62 13.16 4.22
N TYR A 290 3.35 12.37 5.00
CA TYR A 290 3.47 12.47 6.44
C TYR A 290 4.94 12.38 6.82
N GLN A 291 5.45 13.40 7.48
CA GLN A 291 6.83 13.48 7.90
C GLN A 291 6.92 14.05 9.31
N ALA A 292 7.36 13.23 10.26
CA ALA A 292 7.81 13.72 11.56
C ALA A 292 9.16 14.44 11.39
N LEU A 293 9.24 15.66 11.93
CA LEU A 293 10.40 16.53 11.93
C LEU A 293 10.90 16.63 13.39
N GLY A 294 11.50 15.53 13.86
CA GLY A 294 11.80 15.32 15.28
C GLY A 294 10.59 14.80 16.07
N SER A 295 10.64 14.89 17.40
CA SER A 295 9.60 14.33 18.29
C SER A 295 8.37 15.22 18.45
N SER A 296 8.50 16.52 18.18
CA SER A 296 7.47 17.52 18.48
C SER A 296 6.82 18.16 17.24
N ASN A 297 7.42 18.03 16.06
CA ASN A 297 6.88 18.62 14.84
C ASN A 297 6.51 17.54 13.84
N SER A 298 5.39 17.73 13.14
CA SER A 298 5.01 16.86 12.03
C SER A 298 4.41 17.68 10.89
N PHE A 299 4.75 17.31 9.68
CA PHE A 299 4.14 17.83 8.46
C PHE A 299 3.27 16.75 7.84
N GLN A 300 2.04 17.13 7.47
CA GLN A 300 1.13 16.28 6.72
C GLN A 300 0.57 17.06 5.53
N GLY A 301 0.38 16.39 4.40
CA GLY A 301 -0.17 17.00 3.21
C GLY A 301 -0.89 15.97 2.36
N ARG A 302 -1.97 16.42 1.71
CA ARG A 302 -2.76 15.68 0.75
C ARG A 302 -3.04 16.58 -0.45
N LEU A 303 -2.72 16.07 -1.62
CA LEU A 303 -2.89 16.68 -2.92
C LEU A 303 -3.74 15.74 -3.77
N GLN A 304 -4.87 16.22 -4.24
CA GLN A 304 -5.77 15.52 -5.14
C GLN A 304 -6.28 16.52 -6.18
N THR A 305 -5.82 16.34 -7.41
CA THR A 305 -6.18 17.21 -8.53
C THR A 305 -6.25 16.41 -9.82
N GLN A 306 -7.25 16.70 -10.64
CA GLN A 306 -7.51 15.95 -11.87
C GLN A 306 -8.27 16.81 -12.87
N SER A 307 -8.19 16.43 -14.15
CA SER A 307 -8.82 17.15 -15.26
C SER A 307 -10.34 17.14 -15.20
N ASP A 308 -10.94 15.99 -14.90
CA ASP A 308 -12.38 15.72 -14.97
C ASP A 308 -12.79 14.67 -13.94
N ALA A 309 -14.08 14.59 -13.59
CA ALA A 309 -14.57 13.67 -12.54
C ALA A 309 -14.57 12.20 -12.98
N ASP A 310 -14.60 11.94 -14.28
CA ASP A 310 -14.68 10.60 -14.86
C ASP A 310 -13.31 10.00 -15.20
N PHE A 311 -12.21 10.70 -14.88
CA PHE A 311 -10.84 10.26 -15.19
C PHE A 311 -10.57 8.81 -14.75
N ASN A 312 -10.96 8.45 -13.52
CA ASN A 312 -10.75 7.11 -12.97
C ASN A 312 -11.52 6.05 -13.75
N ASN A 313 -12.78 6.33 -14.11
CA ASN A 313 -13.59 5.39 -14.90
C ASN A 313 -12.98 5.11 -16.29
N HIS A 314 -12.21 6.05 -16.85
CA HIS A 314 -11.54 5.88 -18.13
C HIS A 314 -10.17 5.20 -18.06
N TYR A 315 -9.30 5.61 -17.13
CA TYR A 315 -7.89 5.20 -17.10
C TYR A 315 -7.48 4.44 -15.82
N SER A 316 -8.05 4.79 -14.67
CA SER A 316 -7.75 4.19 -13.36
C SER A 316 -8.88 3.27 -12.87
N ARG A 317 -9.20 2.24 -13.67
CA ARG A 317 -10.37 1.36 -13.44
C ARG A 317 -10.28 0.47 -12.20
N SER A 318 -9.11 0.37 -11.61
CA SER A 318 -8.87 -0.33 -10.34
C SER A 318 -9.27 0.53 -9.14
N SER A 319 -9.38 1.86 -9.30
CA SER A 319 -9.75 2.77 -8.22
C SER A 319 -11.15 2.46 -7.68
N SER A 320 -11.30 2.54 -6.36
CA SER A 320 -12.59 2.41 -5.67
C SER A 320 -13.54 3.56 -6.02
N LEU A 321 -12.99 4.76 -6.24
CA LEU A 321 -13.71 5.97 -6.64
C LEU A 321 -13.78 6.06 -8.16
N ARG A 322 -14.86 5.52 -8.74
CA ARG A 322 -15.09 5.49 -10.20
C ARG A 322 -15.28 6.89 -10.77
N VAL A 323 -16.10 7.68 -10.10
CA VAL A 323 -16.33 9.11 -10.36
C VAL A 323 -15.92 9.85 -9.10
N THR A 324 -15.14 10.91 -9.25
CA THR A 324 -14.67 11.72 -8.14
C THR A 324 -15.18 13.14 -8.34
N PRO A 325 -16.41 13.44 -7.90
CA PRO A 325 -17.02 14.77 -8.06
C PRO A 325 -16.36 15.81 -7.15
N ASP A 326 -15.76 15.36 -6.06
CA ASP A 326 -15.18 16.20 -5.01
C ASP A 326 -13.67 16.01 -4.92
N LEU A 327 -12.93 17.11 -4.83
CA LEU A 327 -11.48 17.10 -4.59
C LEU A 327 -11.19 17.78 -3.26
N PHE A 328 -10.45 17.07 -2.40
CA PHE A 328 -10.01 17.59 -1.11
C PHE A 328 -8.49 17.70 -1.08
N ASN A 329 -8.01 18.91 -0.87
CA ASN A 329 -6.60 19.24 -0.72
C ASN A 329 -6.37 19.80 0.67
N SER A 330 -5.30 19.35 1.34
CA SER A 330 -4.94 19.91 2.63
C SER A 330 -3.44 19.85 2.89
N ALA A 331 -2.93 20.78 3.66
CA ALA A 331 -1.59 20.73 4.23
C ALA A 331 -1.68 21.18 5.68
N ALA A 332 -0.95 20.53 6.57
CA ALA A 332 -0.87 20.95 7.95
C ALA A 332 0.53 20.75 8.52
N PHE A 333 0.99 21.76 9.24
CA PHE A 333 2.16 21.71 10.10
C PHE A 333 1.67 21.70 11.55
N VAL A 334 2.06 20.68 12.30
CA VAL A 334 1.67 20.49 13.69
C VAL A 334 2.90 20.58 14.57
N ARG A 335 2.82 21.38 15.62
CA ARG A 335 3.81 21.46 16.69
C ARG A 335 3.16 21.10 18.02
N ARG A 336 3.66 20.04 18.65
CA ARG A 336 3.28 19.56 19.97
C ARG A 336 4.25 20.13 21.01
N PHE A 337 3.75 21.02 21.86
CA PHE A 337 4.38 21.41 23.11
C PHE A 337 3.98 20.42 24.21
N SER A 338 4.55 20.53 25.40
CA SER A 338 4.26 19.61 26.52
C SER A 338 2.77 19.55 26.91
N GLN A 339 2.08 20.69 26.81
CA GLN A 339 0.68 20.84 27.24
C GLN A 339 -0.24 21.45 26.18
N VAL A 340 0.29 21.79 25.01
CA VAL A 340 -0.43 22.50 23.94
C VAL A 340 -0.06 21.91 22.60
N THR A 341 -1.03 21.74 21.71
CA THR A 341 -0.80 21.38 20.30
C THR A 341 -1.26 22.53 19.44
N ALA A 342 -0.35 23.07 18.61
CA ALA A 342 -0.66 24.07 17.60
C ALA A 342 -0.62 23.41 16.21
N ARG A 343 -1.63 23.67 15.39
CA ARG A 343 -1.77 23.18 14.02
C ARG A 343 -2.01 24.36 13.10
N LEU A 344 -1.04 24.64 12.23
CA LEU A 344 -1.21 25.55 11.09
C LEU A 344 -1.63 24.71 9.90
N SER A 345 -2.74 25.06 9.25
CA SER A 345 -3.30 24.28 8.16
C SER A 345 -3.82 25.14 7.01
N TRP A 346 -3.86 24.50 5.86
CA TRP A 346 -4.52 24.92 4.64
C TRP A 346 -5.47 23.79 4.24
N SER A 347 -6.69 24.13 3.87
CA SER A 347 -7.62 23.17 3.26
C SER A 347 -8.40 23.81 2.14
N ARG A 348 -8.56 23.08 1.04
CA ARG A 348 -9.31 23.51 -0.14
C ARG A 348 -10.21 22.37 -0.61
N TYR A 349 -11.45 22.73 -0.88
CA TYR A 349 -12.49 21.82 -1.36
C TYR A 349 -13.03 22.34 -2.69
N ASP A 350 -12.87 21.53 -3.72
CA ASP A 350 -13.31 21.83 -5.07
C ASP A 350 -14.38 20.81 -5.50
N VAL A 351 -15.43 21.29 -6.17
CA VAL A 351 -16.55 20.46 -6.64
C VAL A 351 -16.60 20.53 -8.17
N ALA A 352 -16.86 19.38 -8.79
CA ALA A 352 -17.06 19.28 -10.23
C ALA A 352 -18.33 20.03 -10.67
N ASP A 353 -18.28 20.61 -11.87
CA ASP A 353 -19.44 21.16 -12.55
C ASP A 353 -20.49 20.08 -12.84
N ASP A 354 -21.72 20.48 -13.14
CA ASP A 354 -22.80 19.56 -13.56
C ASP A 354 -22.39 18.75 -14.81
N THR A 355 -21.57 19.35 -15.68
CA THR A 355 -20.99 18.69 -16.86
C THR A 355 -19.84 17.74 -16.53
N ARG A 356 -19.35 17.69 -15.28
CA ARG A 356 -18.23 16.87 -14.76
C ARG A 356 -16.87 17.10 -15.44
N ARG A 357 -16.75 18.13 -16.29
CA ARG A 357 -15.55 18.43 -17.09
C ARG A 357 -14.60 19.44 -16.44
N LYS A 358 -15.04 20.17 -15.42
CA LYS A 358 -14.25 21.20 -14.74
C LYS A 358 -14.55 21.18 -13.24
N TYR A 359 -13.57 21.62 -12.46
CA TYR A 359 -13.71 21.83 -11.02
C TYR A 359 -13.77 23.31 -10.71
N PHE A 360 -14.60 23.64 -9.73
CA PHE A 360 -14.66 24.98 -9.17
C PHE A 360 -14.32 24.93 -7.70
N LYS A 361 -13.53 25.92 -7.27
CA LYS A 361 -13.21 26.10 -5.86
C LYS A 361 -14.47 26.51 -5.10
N THR A 362 -14.92 25.66 -4.17
CA THR A 362 -16.14 25.87 -3.39
C THR A 362 -15.81 26.50 -2.04
N THR A 363 -14.85 25.94 -1.32
CA THR A 363 -14.34 26.53 -0.08
C THR A 363 -12.82 26.42 0.00
N GLU A 364 -12.19 27.41 0.62
CA GLU A 364 -10.76 27.39 0.92
C GLU A 364 -10.51 28.11 2.24
N SER A 365 -9.76 27.48 3.13
CA SER A 365 -9.36 28.00 4.42
C SER A 365 -7.83 28.17 4.40
N ILE A 366 -7.38 29.42 4.42
CA ILE A 366 -5.96 29.78 4.38
C ILE A 366 -5.66 31.17 4.97
N PRO A 367 -4.74 31.28 5.94
CA PRO A 367 -4.27 30.20 6.83
C PRO A 367 -5.33 29.87 7.90
N ARG A 368 -5.33 28.64 8.39
CA ARG A 368 -6.05 28.25 9.62
C ARG A 368 -5.09 27.80 10.70
N LEU A 369 -5.14 28.49 11.84
CA LEU A 369 -4.39 28.12 13.04
C LEU A 369 -5.36 27.56 14.07
N ASP A 370 -5.17 26.32 14.49
CA ASP A 370 -5.88 25.71 15.61
C ASP A 370 -4.88 25.48 16.77
N VAL A 371 -5.28 25.81 18.00
CA VAL A 371 -4.48 25.64 19.22
C VAL A 371 -5.34 24.96 20.27
N ASN A 372 -4.91 23.78 20.73
CA ASN A 372 -5.62 23.01 21.74
C ASN A 372 -4.69 22.68 22.91
N SER A 373 -5.13 22.94 24.13
CA SER A 373 -4.43 22.49 25.32
C SER A 373 -4.80 21.05 25.67
N SER A 374 -3.84 20.33 26.27
CA SER A 374 -4.13 19.15 27.08
C SER A 374 -5.04 19.50 28.26
N SER A 375 -5.61 18.49 28.93
CA SER A 375 -6.39 18.70 30.15
C SER A 375 -5.49 19.16 31.30
N LEU A 376 -5.73 20.37 31.79
CA LEU A 376 -4.97 21.01 32.85
C LEU A 376 -5.80 21.10 34.13
N ARG A 377 -5.16 20.81 35.28
CA ARG A 377 -5.71 21.19 36.57
C ARG A 377 -5.28 22.61 36.87
N ILE A 378 -6.24 23.51 36.96
CA ILE A 378 -5.99 24.90 37.35
C ILE A 378 -6.12 24.96 38.87
N TRP A 379 -5.01 25.31 39.52
CA TRP A 379 -4.91 25.37 40.98
C TRP A 379 -5.28 24.04 41.65
N ARG A 380 -6.00 24.09 42.79
CA ARG A 380 -6.49 22.92 43.53
C ARG A 380 -7.93 22.52 43.11
N LEU A 381 -8.44 23.04 42.00
CA LEU A 381 -9.79 22.70 41.54
C LEU A 381 -9.81 21.25 41.02
N PRO A 382 -10.82 20.43 41.39
CA PRO A 382 -10.93 19.05 40.95
C PRO A 382 -11.39 18.90 39.49
N TRP A 383 -11.53 20.01 38.76
CA TRP A 383 -11.98 20.05 37.37
C TRP A 383 -10.78 19.99 36.42
N LEU A 384 -10.94 19.23 35.34
CA LEU A 384 -10.01 19.22 34.22
C LEU A 384 -10.43 20.30 33.23
N ASN A 385 -9.51 21.20 32.92
CA ASN A 385 -9.75 22.36 32.07
C ASN A 385 -9.03 22.18 30.74
N THR A 386 -9.73 22.34 29.63
CA THR A 386 -9.17 22.36 28.29
C THR A 386 -9.46 23.71 27.65
N PHE A 387 -8.46 24.28 26.99
CA PHE A 387 -8.57 25.52 26.23
C PHE A 387 -8.38 25.22 24.75
N ASN A 388 -9.25 25.79 23.93
CA ASN A 388 -9.16 25.71 22.48
C ASN A 388 -9.18 27.12 21.89
N GLY A 389 -8.48 27.32 20.80
CA GLY A 389 -8.48 28.57 20.05
C GLY A 389 -8.30 28.29 18.58
N PHE A 390 -8.93 29.11 17.74
CA PHE A 390 -8.70 29.05 16.30
C PHE A 390 -8.69 30.45 15.68
N ALA A 391 -7.99 30.58 14.56
CA ALA A 391 -8.07 31.73 13.67
C ALA A 391 -8.09 31.20 12.23
N ASP A 392 -9.08 31.60 11.46
CA ASP A 392 -9.34 31.10 10.12
C ASP A 392 -9.64 32.27 9.16
N SER A 393 -9.21 32.12 7.92
CA SER A 393 -9.53 33.01 6.81
C SER A 393 -10.12 32.15 5.70
N THR A 394 -11.43 32.26 5.53
CA THR A 394 -12.22 31.36 4.69
C THR A 394 -12.76 32.09 3.46
N TYR A 395 -12.47 31.53 2.30
CA TYR A 395 -13.13 31.80 1.04
C TYR A 395 -14.30 30.83 0.87
N VAL A 396 -15.47 31.37 0.52
CA VAL A 396 -16.66 30.58 0.15
C VAL A 396 -17.16 31.07 -1.20
N ARG A 397 -17.36 30.15 -2.14
CA ARG A 397 -17.90 30.46 -3.46
C ARG A 397 -19.28 31.09 -3.33
N GLY A 398 -19.51 32.19 -4.06
CA GLY A 398 -20.72 32.98 -3.97
C GLY A 398 -20.62 34.19 -3.04
N ARG A 399 -19.57 34.28 -2.20
CA ARG A 399 -19.25 35.50 -1.44
C ARG A 399 -18.21 36.33 -2.20
N SER A 400 -18.39 37.65 -2.25
CA SER A 400 -17.45 38.59 -2.88
C SER A 400 -16.27 38.96 -1.97
N TYR A 401 -16.24 38.43 -0.74
CA TYR A 401 -15.24 38.76 0.29
C TYR A 401 -14.75 37.48 0.98
N LEU A 402 -13.60 37.59 1.65
CA LEU A 402 -13.07 36.58 2.55
C LEU A 402 -13.62 36.81 3.97
N GLU A 403 -14.17 35.76 4.58
CA GLU A 403 -14.60 35.79 5.97
C GLU A 403 -13.39 35.48 6.86
N LYS A 404 -13.10 36.33 7.84
CA LYS A 404 -12.07 36.04 8.84
C LYS A 404 -12.77 35.74 10.15
N SER A 405 -12.48 34.60 10.75
CA SER A 405 -13.02 34.23 12.04
C SER A 405 -11.91 33.91 13.03
N ALA A 406 -12.12 34.28 14.29
CA ALA A 406 -11.22 33.92 15.37
C ALA A 406 -12.06 33.58 16.60
N GLY A 407 -11.74 32.47 17.25
CA GLY A 407 -12.48 32.02 18.42
C GLY A 407 -11.58 31.46 19.50
N ALA A 408 -12.08 31.53 20.73
CA ALA A 408 -11.46 30.95 21.91
C ALA A 408 -12.53 30.25 22.75
N GLY A 409 -12.15 29.16 23.39
CA GLY A 409 -13.02 28.32 24.18
C GLY A 409 -12.35 27.78 25.43
N TRP A 410 -13.13 27.66 26.48
CA TRP A 410 -12.77 26.95 27.71
C TRP A 410 -13.80 25.86 27.97
N GLN A 411 -13.34 24.67 28.36
CA GLN A 411 -14.20 23.59 28.82
C GLN A 411 -13.66 23.02 30.12
N GLY A 412 -14.51 23.00 31.15
CA GLY A 412 -14.28 22.29 32.40
C GLY A 412 -15.05 20.97 32.40
N THR A 413 -14.38 19.87 32.71
CA THR A 413 -15.01 18.54 32.86
C THR A 413 -14.60 17.91 34.19
N ARG A 414 -15.52 17.16 34.80
CA ARG A 414 -15.25 16.36 36.00
C ARG A 414 -16.00 15.04 35.89
N ASN A 415 -15.41 13.95 36.39
CA ASN A 415 -16.10 12.66 36.50
C ASN A 415 -16.46 12.40 37.97
N PHE A 416 -17.73 12.10 38.23
CA PHE A 416 -18.26 11.70 39.53
C PHE A 416 -18.67 10.23 39.49
N GLN A 417 -18.01 9.39 40.28
CA GLN A 417 -18.45 8.01 40.50
C GLN A 417 -19.57 8.03 41.53
N LEU A 418 -20.82 7.82 41.08
CA LEU A 418 -22.01 7.88 41.95
C LEU A 418 -22.23 6.56 42.68
N ALA A 419 -22.02 5.44 41.98
CA ALA A 419 -22.07 4.09 42.51
C ALA A 419 -21.16 3.18 41.66
N ARG A 420 -20.99 1.92 42.07
CA ARG A 420 -20.27 0.94 41.25
C ARG A 420 -21.01 0.74 39.92
N GLY A 421 -20.35 1.04 38.81
CA GLY A 421 -20.93 0.97 37.47
C GLY A 421 -21.88 2.13 37.14
N VAL A 422 -21.92 3.20 37.94
CA VAL A 422 -22.70 4.42 37.61
C VAL A 422 -21.81 5.64 37.77
N SER A 423 -21.56 6.35 36.67
CA SER A 423 -20.76 7.57 36.67
C SER A 423 -21.47 8.73 35.98
N LEU A 424 -21.29 9.92 36.53
CA LEU A 424 -21.82 11.17 35.98
C LEU A 424 -20.65 12.07 35.58
N THR A 425 -20.58 12.40 34.29
CA THR A 425 -19.54 13.26 33.73
C THR A 425 -20.18 14.57 33.25
N PRO A 426 -20.33 15.59 34.12
CA PRO A 426 -20.71 16.92 33.69
C PRO A 426 -19.53 17.64 33.01
N SER A 427 -19.87 18.43 32.00
CA SER A 427 -18.98 19.38 31.37
C SER A 427 -19.69 20.72 31.18
N LEU A 428 -18.96 21.80 31.41
CA LEU A 428 -19.39 23.17 31.15
C LEU A 428 -18.34 23.80 30.23
N SER A 429 -18.78 24.46 29.16
CA SER A 429 -17.89 25.20 28.29
C SER A 429 -18.44 26.56 27.90
N TYR A 430 -17.53 27.48 27.65
CA TYR A 430 -17.81 28.80 27.11
C TYR A 430 -16.94 29.00 25.87
N ASN A 431 -17.57 29.25 24.73
CA ASN A 431 -16.92 29.47 23.45
C ASN A 431 -17.31 30.84 22.91
N GLU A 432 -16.34 31.64 22.50
CA GLU A 432 -16.57 32.95 21.91
C GLU A 432 -15.92 33.02 20.54
N THR A 433 -16.65 33.50 19.54
CA THR A 433 -16.17 33.58 18.17
C THR A 433 -16.49 34.94 17.57
N TYR A 434 -15.44 35.60 17.09
CA TYR A 434 -15.50 36.79 16.28
C TYR A 434 -15.56 36.43 14.80
N TYR A 435 -16.50 37.01 14.07
CA TYR A 435 -16.63 36.92 12.63
C TYR A 435 -16.49 38.32 12.04
N ASN A 436 -15.52 38.51 11.16
CA ASN A 436 -15.45 39.67 10.30
C ASN A 436 -16.34 39.43 9.09
N ARG A 437 -17.33 40.31 8.89
CA ARG A 437 -18.27 40.29 7.77
C ARG A 437 -19.09 39.00 7.71
N MET A 438 -19.80 38.71 8.78
CA MET A 438 -20.79 37.64 8.81
C MET A 438 -21.95 37.99 7.87
N ALA A 439 -22.32 37.06 6.99
CA ALA A 439 -23.56 37.14 6.21
C ALA A 439 -24.62 36.21 6.79
N THR A 440 -25.80 36.77 7.05
CA THR A 440 -27.00 36.01 7.43
C THR A 440 -28.06 36.22 6.36
N SER A 441 -28.89 35.21 6.08
CA SER A 441 -29.95 35.31 5.06
C SER A 441 -30.85 36.52 5.36
N GLY A 442 -30.95 37.46 4.41
CA GLY A 442 -31.79 38.65 4.53
C GLY A 442 -31.25 39.81 5.38
N ALA A 443 -30.04 39.70 5.95
CA ALA A 443 -29.41 40.78 6.72
C ALA A 443 -28.20 41.41 5.99
N PRO A 444 -27.90 42.71 6.20
CA PRO A 444 -26.66 43.31 5.70
C PRO A 444 -25.44 42.59 6.30
N ILE A 445 -24.29 42.70 5.66
CA ILE A 445 -23.04 42.13 6.17
C ILE A 445 -22.60 42.93 7.41
N PHE A 446 -22.34 42.25 8.54
CA PHE A 446 -21.91 42.89 9.79
C PHE A 446 -20.79 42.12 10.49
N ASP A 447 -20.05 42.80 11.36
CA ASP A 447 -19.08 42.14 12.25
C ASP A 447 -19.80 41.64 13.50
N ALA A 448 -19.55 40.38 13.87
CA ALA A 448 -20.28 39.70 14.93
C ALA A 448 -19.32 39.06 15.94
N LEU A 449 -19.53 39.34 17.23
CA LEU A 449 -18.91 38.59 18.33
C LEU A 449 -19.99 37.76 19.02
N ILE A 450 -19.91 36.44 18.91
CA ILE A 450 -20.95 35.52 19.38
C ILE A 450 -20.36 34.61 20.46
N GLY A 451 -20.83 34.77 21.69
CA GLY A 451 -20.56 33.86 22.80
C GLY A 451 -21.58 32.72 22.87
N ARG A 452 -21.14 31.54 23.30
CA ARG A 452 -21.95 30.32 23.48
C ARG A 452 -21.60 29.64 24.79
N TRP A 453 -22.60 29.40 25.61
CA TRP A 453 -22.50 28.53 26.79
C TRP A 453 -22.97 27.13 26.43
N ASN A 454 -22.19 26.11 26.77
CA ASN A 454 -22.60 24.71 26.63
C ASN A 454 -22.52 24.01 27.96
N ALA A 455 -23.57 23.28 28.32
CA ALA A 455 -23.61 22.40 29.47
C ALA A 455 -23.99 21.02 28.97
N ASN A 456 -23.14 20.03 29.25
CA ASN A 456 -23.44 18.63 28.96
C ASN A 456 -23.33 17.79 30.23
N GLY A 457 -24.18 16.79 30.39
CA GLY A 457 -24.08 15.81 31.46
C GLY A 457 -24.34 14.42 30.93
N THR A 458 -23.32 13.56 30.98
CA THR A 458 -23.44 12.15 30.60
C THR A 458 -23.52 11.29 31.86
N LEU A 459 -24.65 10.61 32.04
CA LEU A 459 -24.85 9.56 33.04
C LEU A 459 -24.62 8.21 32.38
N ARG A 460 -23.57 7.52 32.79
CA ARG A 460 -23.14 6.23 32.26
C ARG A 460 -23.47 5.12 33.25
N PHE A 461 -24.14 4.09 32.76
CA PHE A 461 -24.44 2.85 33.47
C PHE A 461 -23.64 1.71 32.84
N ASP A 462 -22.58 1.27 33.52
CA ASP A 462 -21.78 0.11 33.11
C ASP A 462 -22.41 -1.17 33.67
N THR A 463 -22.71 -2.10 32.78
CA THR A 463 -23.23 -3.44 33.09
C THR A 463 -22.24 -4.50 32.61
N PRO A 464 -22.32 -5.76 33.10
CA PRO A 464 -21.46 -6.83 32.61
C PRO A 464 -21.61 -7.15 31.12
N LEU A 465 -22.77 -6.78 30.53
CA LEU A 465 -23.12 -7.07 29.14
C LEU A 465 -23.03 -5.83 28.25
N GLY A 466 -22.54 -4.69 28.74
CA GLY A 466 -22.61 -3.45 27.97
C GLY A 466 -22.65 -2.17 28.79
N GLY A 467 -22.89 -1.04 28.14
CA GLY A 467 -23.05 0.25 28.79
C GLY A 467 -24.14 1.10 28.17
N LEU A 468 -24.93 1.76 29.02
CA LEU A 468 -25.95 2.73 28.64
C LEU A 468 -25.49 4.13 29.03
N ASP A 469 -25.40 5.03 28.06
CA ASP A 469 -25.08 6.44 28.24
C ASP A 469 -26.34 7.29 28.01
N ALA A 470 -26.76 8.01 29.04
CA ALA A 470 -27.80 9.03 28.96
C ALA A 470 -27.15 10.42 29.01
N THR A 471 -27.14 11.14 27.89
CA THR A 471 -26.50 12.45 27.78
C THR A 471 -27.53 13.54 27.59
N HIS A 472 -27.54 14.53 28.49
CA HIS A 472 -28.23 15.80 28.25
C HIS A 472 -27.24 16.82 27.71
N ALA A 473 -27.55 17.44 26.58
CA ALA A 473 -26.75 18.47 25.94
C ALA A 473 -27.57 19.76 25.79
N TYR A 474 -27.04 20.86 26.30
CA TYR A 474 -27.67 22.18 26.25
C TYR A 474 -26.66 23.22 25.74
N GLN A 475 -26.99 23.93 24.67
CA GLN A 475 -26.18 24.99 24.07
C GLN A 475 -27.02 26.26 23.92
N GLN A 476 -26.51 27.35 24.48
CA GLN A 476 -27.16 28.65 24.49
C GLN A 476 -26.29 29.71 23.82
N ARG A 477 -26.85 30.41 22.83
CA ARG A 477 -26.25 31.55 22.12
C ARG A 477 -26.51 32.86 22.86
N LEU A 478 -25.48 33.69 22.91
CA LEU A 478 -25.56 35.08 23.35
C LEU A 478 -25.78 36.01 22.15
N LYS A 479 -26.49 37.11 22.39
CA LYS A 479 -26.79 38.12 21.37
C LYS A 479 -25.49 38.78 20.92
N HIS A 480 -25.30 38.90 19.61
CA HIS A 480 -24.06 39.41 19.00
C HIS A 480 -23.59 40.73 19.65
N GLY A 481 -22.29 40.78 20.01
CA GLY A 481 -21.66 41.95 20.64
C GLY A 481 -22.07 42.21 22.09
N THR A 482 -22.83 41.30 22.72
CA THR A 482 -23.30 41.46 24.10
C THR A 482 -23.18 40.15 24.88
N LEU A 483 -23.17 40.24 26.21
CA LEU A 483 -23.28 39.09 27.10
C LEU A 483 -24.75 38.69 27.39
N GLN A 484 -25.70 39.34 26.73
CA GLN A 484 -27.12 39.07 26.94
C GLN A 484 -27.54 37.82 26.16
N HIS A 485 -28.51 37.09 26.70
CA HIS A 485 -29.10 35.95 26.02
C HIS A 485 -29.82 36.40 24.73
N ASP A 486 -29.62 35.68 23.63
CA ASP A 486 -30.29 35.91 22.34
C ASP A 486 -31.75 35.43 22.35
N ALA A 487 -32.53 35.85 23.34
CA ALA A 487 -33.93 35.47 23.49
C ALA A 487 -34.78 35.89 22.29
N GLY A 488 -34.34 36.94 21.54
CA GLY A 488 -35.04 37.51 20.40
C GLY A 488 -35.14 36.58 19.19
N ALA A 489 -34.21 35.63 19.05
CA ALA A 489 -34.16 34.72 17.92
C ALA A 489 -35.33 33.71 17.90
N VAL A 490 -35.54 33.11 16.73
CA VAL A 490 -36.64 32.15 16.49
C VAL A 490 -36.53 30.93 17.41
N ASP A 491 -35.31 30.47 17.66
CA ASP A 491 -34.92 29.37 18.57
C ASP A 491 -34.84 29.80 20.05
N LYS A 492 -35.26 31.04 20.37
CA LYS A 492 -35.06 31.69 21.67
C LYS A 492 -33.59 31.68 22.12
N GLY A 493 -32.63 31.61 21.20
CA GLY A 493 -31.20 31.56 21.52
C GLY A 493 -30.72 30.21 22.09
N VAL A 494 -31.52 29.14 21.99
CA VAL A 494 -31.13 27.78 22.39
C VAL A 494 -30.86 26.94 21.14
N GLU A 495 -29.58 26.72 20.84
CA GLU A 495 -29.16 26.01 19.62
C GLU A 495 -29.25 24.50 19.78
N ILE A 496 -29.02 23.97 20.99
CA ILE A 496 -29.13 22.54 21.33
C ILE A 496 -29.85 22.42 22.68
N ASN A 497 -30.85 21.57 22.77
CA ASN A 497 -31.42 21.10 24.03
C ASN A 497 -31.98 19.70 23.81
N ALA A 498 -31.14 18.68 23.95
CA ALA A 498 -31.52 17.32 23.65
C ALA A 498 -31.05 16.34 24.73
N VAL A 499 -31.84 15.29 24.96
CA VAL A 499 -31.41 14.11 25.71
C VAL A 499 -31.18 12.99 24.71
N THR A 500 -29.99 12.41 24.71
CA THR A 500 -29.64 11.23 23.91
C THR A 500 -29.45 10.03 24.82
N LEU A 501 -29.99 8.89 24.39
CA LEU A 501 -29.79 7.59 25.00
C LEU A 501 -29.00 6.75 23.99
N SER A 502 -27.84 6.25 24.40
CA SER A 502 -26.99 5.38 23.60
C SER A 502 -26.65 4.14 24.41
N ASP A 503 -27.03 2.97 23.92
CA ASP A 503 -26.71 1.67 24.50
C ASP A 503 -25.70 0.94 23.64
N VAL A 504 -24.78 0.23 24.29
CA VAL A 504 -23.84 -0.71 23.66
C VAL A 504 -23.96 -2.02 24.39
N TYR A 505 -24.55 -3.03 23.75
CA TYR A 505 -24.73 -4.36 24.32
C TYR A 505 -23.79 -5.36 23.64
N VAL A 506 -22.91 -5.97 24.42
CA VAL A 506 -21.88 -6.92 23.99
C VAL A 506 -22.26 -8.30 24.53
N LEU A 507 -22.86 -9.14 23.68
CA LEU A 507 -23.21 -10.52 24.06
C LEU A 507 -21.96 -11.38 24.23
N ASN A 508 -20.98 -11.20 23.34
CA ASN A 508 -19.67 -11.83 23.38
C ASN A 508 -18.69 -11.02 22.50
N PRO A 509 -17.37 -11.29 22.53
CA PRO A 509 -16.39 -10.51 21.75
C PRO A 509 -16.59 -10.53 20.22
N ARG A 510 -17.45 -11.41 19.71
CA ARG A 510 -17.81 -11.56 18.29
C ARG A 510 -19.21 -11.05 17.98
N ALA A 511 -19.95 -10.54 18.96
CA ALA A 511 -21.34 -10.13 18.79
C ALA A 511 -21.65 -8.92 19.66
N TRP A 512 -21.89 -7.77 19.02
CA TRP A 512 -22.28 -6.55 19.72
C TRP A 512 -23.36 -5.82 18.94
N THR A 513 -24.17 -5.07 19.67
CA THR A 513 -25.22 -4.22 19.13
C THR A 513 -25.11 -2.84 19.78
N ARG A 514 -25.44 -1.81 19.01
CA ARG A 514 -25.60 -0.44 19.49
C ARG A 514 -26.96 0.07 19.11
N LEU A 515 -27.59 0.77 20.03
CA LEU A 515 -28.87 1.43 19.79
C LEU A 515 -28.75 2.85 20.33
N SER A 516 -29.04 3.84 19.51
CA SER A 516 -29.08 5.22 19.96
C SER A 516 -30.26 5.98 19.40
N SER A 517 -30.86 6.82 20.22
CA SER A 517 -31.86 7.80 19.82
C SER A 517 -31.85 8.95 20.82
N GLY A 518 -32.55 10.03 20.51
CA GLY A 518 -32.63 11.19 21.38
C GLY A 518 -33.93 11.94 21.22
N TYR A 519 -34.15 12.92 22.07
CA TYR A 519 -35.32 13.78 22.03
C TYR A 519 -34.91 15.24 22.13
N ASP A 520 -35.39 16.04 21.19
CA ASP A 520 -35.16 17.48 21.10
C ASP A 520 -36.25 18.27 21.84
N PHE A 521 -35.81 18.97 22.90
CA PHE A 521 -36.62 19.81 23.77
C PHE A 521 -36.61 21.29 23.34
N ARG A 522 -36.01 21.64 22.20
CA ARG A 522 -36.02 23.03 21.69
C ARG A 522 -37.44 23.50 21.39
N THR A 523 -37.66 24.79 21.59
CA THR A 523 -38.95 25.44 21.31
C THR A 523 -38.72 26.63 20.40
N TYR A 524 -39.53 26.76 19.37
CA TYR A 524 -39.44 27.82 18.39
C TYR A 524 -40.61 28.80 18.55
N ARG A 525 -40.41 30.03 18.08
CA ARG A 525 -41.41 31.11 18.19
C ARG A 525 -42.41 31.12 17.02
N ASP A 526 -41.96 30.72 15.85
CA ASP A 526 -42.68 30.79 14.57
C ASP A 526 -43.42 29.49 14.22
N HIS A 527 -42.94 28.35 14.70
CA HIS A 527 -43.55 27.05 14.46
C HIS A 527 -43.46 26.13 15.69
N SER A 528 -44.30 25.09 15.72
CA SER A 528 -44.23 24.01 16.71
C SER A 528 -43.74 22.72 16.06
N VAL A 529 -42.72 22.10 16.64
CA VAL A 529 -42.20 20.81 16.16
C VAL A 529 -43.00 19.67 16.78
N GLY A 530 -43.52 18.77 15.94
CA GLY A 530 -44.31 17.61 16.38
C GLY A 530 -43.46 16.51 17.02
N PHE A 531 -44.09 15.59 17.75
CA PHE A 531 -43.35 14.51 18.45
C PHE A 531 -42.40 13.73 17.55
N ARG A 532 -42.83 13.34 16.34
CA ARG A 532 -42.02 12.54 15.40
C ARG A 532 -40.73 13.27 14.97
N GLN A 533 -40.80 14.58 14.76
CA GLN A 533 -39.66 15.43 14.40
C GLN A 533 -38.73 15.71 15.59
N ARG A 534 -39.24 15.60 16.83
CA ARG A 534 -38.43 15.79 18.05
C ARG A 534 -37.59 14.57 18.38
N VAL A 535 -38.04 13.38 18.01
CA VAL A 535 -37.24 12.18 18.17
C VAL A 535 -36.12 12.23 17.14
N GLN A 536 -34.88 12.25 17.63
CA GLN A 536 -33.68 12.13 16.80
C GLN A 536 -33.65 10.76 16.13
N PRO A 537 -32.92 10.63 15.01
CA PRO A 537 -32.88 9.38 14.27
C PRO A 537 -32.52 8.20 15.16
N ILE A 538 -33.29 7.12 15.04
CA ILE A 538 -33.05 5.86 15.73
C ILE A 538 -31.98 5.13 14.94
N THR A 539 -30.77 5.11 15.50
CA THR A 539 -29.65 4.39 14.92
C THR A 539 -29.53 3.02 15.59
N ALA A 540 -29.55 1.95 14.80
CA ALA A 540 -29.33 0.59 15.24
C ALA A 540 -28.16 -0.03 14.46
N GLU A 541 -27.15 -0.52 15.16
CA GLU A 541 -25.99 -1.18 14.57
C GLU A 541 -25.82 -2.56 15.21
N VAL A 542 -25.76 -3.61 14.39
CA VAL A 542 -25.56 -4.99 14.84
C VAL A 542 -24.38 -5.57 14.09
N ASN A 543 -23.37 -6.02 14.82
CA ASN A 543 -22.24 -6.75 14.25
C ASN A 543 -22.16 -8.14 14.88
N TRP A 544 -22.15 -9.16 14.03
CA TRP A 544 -22.09 -10.54 14.46
C TRP A 544 -21.13 -11.35 13.58
N GLN A 545 -20.05 -11.81 14.19
CA GLN A 545 -19.06 -12.70 13.61
C GLN A 545 -19.30 -14.13 14.10
N ALA A 546 -20.21 -14.85 13.43
CA ALA A 546 -20.57 -16.22 13.79
C ALA A 546 -19.38 -17.19 13.74
N SER A 547 -18.42 -16.97 12.84
CA SER A 547 -17.15 -17.74 12.78
C SER A 547 -16.01 -16.87 12.23
N GLN A 548 -14.77 -17.38 12.19
CA GLN A 548 -13.65 -16.66 11.57
C GLN A 548 -13.88 -16.33 10.09
N LYS A 549 -14.80 -17.04 9.42
CA LYS A 549 -15.10 -16.87 8.00
C LYS A 549 -16.48 -16.28 7.75
N LEU A 550 -17.35 -16.14 8.75
CA LEU A 550 -18.73 -15.66 8.57
C LEU A 550 -18.95 -14.43 9.43
N ALA A 551 -19.22 -13.30 8.78
CA ALA A 551 -19.55 -12.03 9.41
C ALA A 551 -20.83 -11.46 8.83
N PHE A 552 -21.60 -10.83 9.70
CA PHE A 552 -22.84 -10.14 9.39
C PHE A 552 -22.82 -8.77 10.07
N THR A 553 -23.11 -7.72 9.31
CA THR A 553 -23.21 -6.36 9.83
C THR A 553 -24.49 -5.73 9.31
N VAL A 554 -25.27 -5.14 10.21
CA VAL A 554 -26.44 -4.33 9.88
C VAL A 554 -26.31 -2.97 10.54
N HIS A 555 -26.62 -1.93 9.79
CA HIS A 555 -26.72 -0.57 10.26
C HIS A 555 -27.99 0.05 9.68
N GLU A 556 -28.83 0.59 10.55
CA GLU A 556 -30.06 1.31 10.18
C GLU A 556 -30.02 2.68 10.85
N ASP A 557 -30.33 3.73 10.10
CA ASP A 557 -30.58 5.08 10.57
C ASP A 557 -32.00 5.47 10.15
N TYR A 558 -32.95 5.44 11.09
CA TYR A 558 -34.36 5.63 10.83
C TYR A 558 -34.91 6.87 11.53
N GLN A 559 -35.52 7.77 10.77
CA GLN A 559 -36.15 8.98 11.26
C GLN A 559 -37.68 8.84 11.21
N LEU A 560 -38.39 9.17 12.28
CA LEU A 560 -39.83 8.87 12.41
C LEU A 560 -40.73 9.64 11.43
N ASP A 561 -40.30 10.80 10.95
CA ASP A 561 -41.03 11.63 9.99
C ASP A 561 -40.55 11.45 8.54
N GLU A 562 -39.24 11.27 8.33
CA GLU A 562 -38.64 11.13 6.98
C GLU A 562 -38.50 9.67 6.50
N GLY A 563 -38.52 8.69 7.42
CA GLY A 563 -38.33 7.27 7.13
C GLY A 563 -36.87 6.82 7.23
N ASN A 564 -36.49 5.79 6.46
CA ASN A 564 -35.12 5.26 6.46
C ASN A 564 -34.18 6.27 5.80
N ARG A 565 -33.22 6.80 6.56
CA ARG A 565 -32.19 7.72 6.06
C ARG A 565 -30.96 6.97 5.57
N ALA A 566 -30.58 5.90 6.25
CA ALA A 566 -29.53 5.00 5.77
C ALA A 566 -29.83 3.57 6.21
N PHE A 567 -29.55 2.62 5.33
CA PHE A 567 -29.58 1.20 5.66
C PHE A 567 -28.37 0.52 5.01
N LEU A 568 -27.68 -0.30 5.77
CA LEU A 568 -26.59 -1.15 5.28
C LEU A 568 -26.76 -2.52 5.91
N ALA A 569 -26.85 -3.55 5.08
CA ALA A 569 -26.75 -4.93 5.50
C ALA A 569 -25.65 -5.59 4.67
N ASP A 570 -24.63 -6.11 5.33
CA ASP A 570 -23.50 -6.80 4.72
C ASP A 570 -23.36 -8.19 5.34
N ILE A 571 -23.25 -9.20 4.48
CA ILE A 571 -22.93 -10.57 4.85
C ILE A 571 -21.72 -11.01 4.06
N HIS A 572 -20.73 -11.56 4.76
CA HIS A 572 -19.52 -12.08 4.15
C HIS A 572 -19.20 -13.46 4.70
N TRP A 573 -18.99 -14.42 3.79
CA TRP A 573 -18.56 -15.77 4.07
C TRP A 573 -17.29 -16.10 3.29
N GLY A 574 -16.28 -16.69 3.93
CA GLY A 574 -15.12 -17.29 3.28
C GLY A 574 -13.80 -16.55 3.50
N ASP A 575 -12.81 -16.86 2.66
CA ASP A 575 -11.45 -16.31 2.73
C ASP A 575 -11.14 -15.51 1.45
N GLU A 576 -10.33 -14.44 1.52
CA GLU A 576 -9.99 -13.61 0.35
C GLU A 576 -9.39 -14.41 -0.82
N GLU A 577 -8.49 -15.36 -0.51
CA GLU A 577 -7.81 -16.20 -1.51
C GLU A 577 -8.53 -17.52 -1.82
N GLY A 578 -9.59 -17.83 -1.06
CA GLY A 578 -10.30 -19.11 -1.10
C GLY A 578 -11.69 -19.02 -1.71
N ASN A 579 -12.56 -19.94 -1.28
CA ASN A 579 -13.99 -19.83 -1.49
C ASN A 579 -14.52 -18.65 -0.69
N ALA A 580 -15.29 -17.78 -1.33
CA ALA A 580 -15.96 -16.68 -0.67
C ALA A 580 -17.33 -16.39 -1.30
N ALA A 581 -18.28 -15.97 -0.50
CA ALA A 581 -19.56 -15.45 -0.94
C ALA A 581 -19.91 -14.25 -0.07
N GLY A 582 -20.35 -13.17 -0.67
CA GLY A 582 -20.75 -11.98 0.06
C GLY A 582 -21.89 -11.27 -0.63
N GLY A 583 -22.75 -10.67 0.18
CA GLY A 583 -23.87 -9.88 -0.28
C GLY A 583 -23.95 -8.61 0.54
N SER A 584 -24.21 -7.50 -0.12
CA SER A 584 -24.54 -6.26 0.59
C SER A 584 -25.71 -5.55 -0.04
N VAL A 585 -26.53 -4.96 0.81
CA VAL A 585 -27.63 -4.06 0.45
C VAL A 585 -27.37 -2.74 1.15
N PHE A 586 -27.45 -1.65 0.41
CA PHE A 586 -27.21 -0.31 0.91
C PHE A 586 -28.27 0.68 0.40
N HIS A 587 -28.67 1.60 1.25
CA HIS A 587 -29.58 2.71 0.97
C HIS A 587 -29.08 3.97 1.69
N ASN A 588 -29.30 5.12 1.06
CA ASN A 588 -28.90 6.42 1.59
C ASN A 588 -29.89 7.50 1.14
N ASP A 589 -30.17 8.43 2.05
CA ASP A 589 -31.06 9.58 1.88
C ASP A 589 -30.67 10.50 0.73
N SER A 590 -29.39 10.48 0.30
CA SER A 590 -28.95 11.20 -0.90
C SER A 590 -29.69 10.79 -2.18
N ASP A 591 -30.18 9.54 -2.23
CA ASP A 591 -31.05 9.05 -3.31
C ASP A 591 -32.16 8.16 -2.73
N PRO A 592 -33.25 8.76 -2.23
CA PRO A 592 -34.25 8.08 -1.40
C PRO A 592 -35.07 7.03 -2.18
N THR A 593 -34.91 6.98 -3.51
CA THR A 593 -35.64 6.05 -4.38
C THR A 593 -34.83 4.81 -4.75
N LEU A 594 -33.52 4.79 -4.45
CA LEU A 594 -32.60 3.73 -4.88
C LEU A 594 -32.09 2.88 -3.71
N TYR A 595 -32.14 1.57 -3.94
CA TYR A 595 -31.42 0.58 -3.14
C TYR A 595 -30.30 -0.03 -4.00
N TYR A 596 -29.11 -0.11 -3.42
CA TYR A 596 -27.91 -0.65 -4.03
C TYR A 596 -27.70 -2.08 -3.53
N GLY A 597 -27.59 -3.03 -4.44
CA GLY A 597 -27.28 -4.43 -4.13
C GLY A 597 -25.93 -4.83 -4.73
N SER A 598 -25.12 -5.54 -3.97
CA SER A 598 -23.87 -6.14 -4.42
C SER A 598 -23.85 -7.61 -4.05
N LEU A 599 -23.56 -8.48 -5.01
CA LEU A 599 -23.33 -9.90 -4.80
C LEU A 599 -21.94 -10.25 -5.34
N LYS A 600 -21.14 -10.92 -4.52
CA LYS A 600 -19.80 -11.38 -4.88
C LYS A 600 -19.68 -12.85 -4.53
N PHE A 601 -19.11 -13.62 -5.44
CA PHE A 601 -18.91 -15.05 -5.30
C PHE A 601 -17.53 -15.42 -5.83
N ALA A 602 -16.82 -16.29 -5.11
CA ALA A 602 -15.53 -16.80 -5.51
C ALA A 602 -15.41 -18.27 -5.12
N VAL A 603 -14.86 -19.07 -6.02
CA VAL A 603 -14.57 -20.49 -5.81
C VAL A 603 -13.11 -20.76 -6.12
N ALA A 604 -12.44 -21.42 -5.19
CA ALA A 604 -11.08 -21.93 -5.29
C ALA A 604 -11.05 -23.37 -4.73
N PRO A 605 -10.55 -24.36 -5.49
CA PRO A 605 -10.40 -25.73 -5.00
C PRO A 605 -9.38 -25.85 -3.86
N SER A 606 -9.41 -27.00 -3.17
CA SER A 606 -8.58 -27.33 -2.00
C SER A 606 -7.07 -27.23 -2.25
N SER A 607 -6.62 -27.35 -3.50
CA SER A 607 -5.26 -27.03 -3.95
C SER A 607 -5.33 -25.80 -4.86
N PRO A 608 -5.00 -24.59 -4.36
CA PRO A 608 -5.37 -23.33 -5.01
C PRO A 608 -4.43 -23.00 -6.18
N THR A 609 -4.53 -23.79 -7.24
CA THR A 609 -3.87 -23.51 -8.52
C THR A 609 -4.76 -22.65 -9.41
N TRP A 610 -6.09 -22.61 -9.18
CA TRP A 610 -6.99 -21.72 -9.90
C TRP A 610 -8.12 -21.20 -9.00
N ARG A 611 -8.69 -20.05 -9.37
CA ARG A 611 -9.84 -19.42 -8.71
C ARG A 611 -10.71 -18.72 -9.74
N VAL A 612 -12.02 -18.84 -9.59
CA VAL A 612 -13.01 -18.09 -10.35
C VAL A 612 -13.72 -17.16 -9.38
N ALA A 613 -13.80 -15.87 -9.70
CA ALA A 613 -14.59 -14.91 -8.94
C ALA A 613 -15.53 -14.15 -9.86
N ALA A 614 -16.78 -14.02 -9.44
CA ALA A 614 -17.83 -13.26 -10.11
C ALA A 614 -18.40 -12.22 -9.15
N GLY A 615 -18.68 -11.03 -9.68
CA GLY A 615 -19.31 -9.94 -8.96
C GLY A 615 -20.44 -9.34 -9.79
N VAL A 616 -21.58 -9.07 -9.15
CA VAL A 616 -22.72 -8.41 -9.78
C VAL A 616 -23.17 -7.27 -8.87
N HIS A 617 -23.28 -6.07 -9.44
CA HIS A 617 -23.85 -4.91 -8.76
C HIS A 617 -25.13 -4.47 -9.46
N ALA A 618 -26.18 -4.28 -8.68
CA ALA A 618 -27.52 -3.96 -9.15
C ALA A 618 -28.10 -2.75 -8.40
N LEU A 619 -28.95 -2.02 -9.09
CA LEU A 619 -29.80 -0.96 -8.54
C LEU A 619 -31.24 -1.44 -8.56
N ALA A 620 -31.94 -1.20 -7.47
CA ALA A 620 -33.37 -1.43 -7.33
C ALA A 620 -34.03 -0.07 -7.08
N VAL A 621 -34.96 0.31 -7.96
CA VAL A 621 -35.82 1.49 -7.76
C VAL A 621 -37.02 1.05 -6.92
N CYS A 622 -37.14 1.63 -5.74
CA CYS A 622 -38.23 1.36 -4.81
C CYS A 622 -39.05 2.64 -4.61
N SER A 623 -40.36 2.60 -4.85
CA SER A 623 -41.24 3.71 -4.48
C SER A 623 -41.84 3.44 -3.10
N GLY A 624 -41.41 4.18 -2.07
CA GLY A 624 -41.99 4.09 -0.73
C GLY A 624 -41.43 2.97 0.16
N GLY A 625 -40.11 2.72 0.10
CA GLY A 625 -39.42 1.74 0.95
C GLY A 625 -39.23 0.35 0.32
N ALA A 626 -38.59 -0.57 1.06
CA ALA A 626 -38.13 -1.88 0.55
C ALA A 626 -39.22 -2.79 -0.06
N GLY A 627 -40.50 -2.59 0.29
CA GLY A 627 -41.63 -3.36 -0.24
C GLY A 627 -42.14 -2.91 -1.62
N GLY A 628 -41.69 -1.76 -2.14
CA GLY A 628 -42.19 -1.13 -3.37
C GLY A 628 -41.27 -1.27 -4.58
N LEU A 629 -40.64 -2.43 -4.79
CA LEU A 629 -39.72 -2.68 -5.90
C LEU A 629 -40.45 -2.52 -7.25
N ARG A 630 -40.11 -1.47 -8.01
CA ARG A 630 -40.70 -1.23 -9.34
C ARG A 630 -39.82 -1.73 -10.47
N ARG A 631 -38.51 -1.55 -10.35
CA ARG A 631 -37.57 -1.83 -11.44
C ARG A 631 -36.17 -2.15 -10.90
N GLY A 632 -35.60 -3.27 -11.33
CA GLY A 632 -34.20 -3.60 -11.10
C GLY A 632 -33.36 -3.35 -12.35
N ARG A 633 -32.14 -2.82 -12.18
CA ARG A 633 -31.14 -2.71 -13.24
C ARG A 633 -29.79 -3.19 -12.73
N ILE A 634 -29.23 -4.20 -13.37
CA ILE A 634 -27.83 -4.58 -13.18
C ILE A 634 -26.97 -3.55 -13.92
N PHE A 635 -26.04 -2.91 -13.22
CA PHE A 635 -25.18 -1.87 -13.79
C PHE A 635 -23.71 -2.23 -13.79
N ASP A 636 -23.28 -3.27 -13.08
CA ASP A 636 -21.90 -3.76 -13.12
C ASP A 636 -21.86 -5.28 -13.02
N LYS A 637 -21.01 -5.88 -13.84
CA LYS A 637 -20.76 -7.32 -13.90
C LYS A 637 -19.27 -7.52 -14.03
N GLU A 638 -18.70 -8.29 -13.13
CA GLU A 638 -17.29 -8.63 -13.10
C GLU A 638 -17.14 -10.14 -13.09
N LEU A 639 -16.24 -10.65 -13.90
CA LEU A 639 -15.83 -12.04 -13.89
C LEU A 639 -14.31 -12.08 -13.97
N SER A 640 -13.68 -12.83 -13.09
CA SER A 640 -12.25 -13.06 -13.15
C SER A 640 -11.95 -14.54 -12.97
N TRP A 641 -11.01 -15.02 -13.77
CA TRP A 641 -10.41 -16.33 -13.65
C TRP A 641 -8.92 -16.13 -13.40
N THR A 642 -8.42 -16.67 -12.30
CA THR A 642 -7.02 -16.64 -11.95
C THR A 642 -6.47 -18.06 -11.93
N LYS A 643 -5.25 -18.22 -12.43
CA LYS A 643 -4.49 -19.47 -12.37
C LYS A 643 -3.06 -19.18 -11.94
N ARG A 644 -2.68 -19.79 -10.82
CA ARG A 644 -1.33 -19.83 -10.28
C ARG A 644 -0.64 -21.06 -10.87
N TRP A 645 0.30 -20.81 -11.75
CA TRP A 645 1.21 -21.82 -12.26
C TRP A 645 2.49 -21.83 -11.41
N HIS A 646 3.39 -22.77 -11.68
CA HIS A 646 4.65 -22.88 -10.97
C HIS A 646 5.42 -21.55 -11.04
N ASP A 647 5.70 -21.05 -12.26
CA ASP A 647 6.47 -19.81 -12.47
C ASP A 647 5.70 -18.60 -13.01
N PHE A 648 4.43 -18.77 -13.32
CA PHE A 648 3.60 -17.72 -13.90
C PHE A 648 2.26 -17.59 -13.18
N TYR A 649 1.72 -16.38 -13.23
CA TYR A 649 0.39 -16.07 -12.75
C TYR A 649 -0.41 -15.51 -13.91
N THR A 650 -1.58 -16.09 -14.16
CA THR A 650 -2.48 -15.62 -15.21
C THR A 650 -3.79 -15.19 -14.57
N LYS A 651 -4.23 -13.97 -14.90
CA LYS A 651 -5.56 -13.46 -14.55
C LYS A 651 -6.25 -12.99 -15.82
N LEU A 652 -7.36 -13.62 -16.16
CA LEU A 652 -8.31 -13.14 -17.15
C LEU A 652 -9.43 -12.43 -16.40
N SER A 653 -9.75 -11.20 -16.76
CA SER A 653 -10.86 -10.46 -16.15
C SER A 653 -11.73 -9.79 -17.20
N GLY A 654 -13.03 -10.03 -17.14
CA GLY A 654 -14.05 -9.33 -17.90
C GLY A 654 -14.86 -8.42 -16.99
N ARG A 655 -15.11 -7.18 -17.42
CA ARG A 655 -15.93 -6.20 -16.72
C ARG A 655 -16.90 -5.54 -17.68
N VAL A 656 -18.18 -5.51 -17.32
CA VAL A 656 -19.23 -4.83 -18.08
C VAL A 656 -20.00 -3.92 -17.15
N ARG A 657 -19.90 -2.61 -17.38
CA ARG A 657 -20.51 -1.57 -16.56
C ARG A 657 -21.36 -0.62 -17.41
N ALA A 658 -22.49 -0.18 -16.86
CA ALA A 658 -23.23 0.96 -17.36
C ALA A 658 -22.36 2.23 -17.29
N GLY A 659 -22.40 3.08 -18.32
CA GLY A 659 -21.44 4.20 -18.48
C GLY A 659 -20.26 3.88 -19.40
N GLY A 660 -20.38 2.86 -20.26
CA GLY A 660 -19.49 2.64 -21.40
C GLY A 660 -18.29 1.72 -21.17
N VAL A 661 -18.10 1.17 -19.97
CA VAL A 661 -16.99 0.25 -19.70
C VAL A 661 -17.39 -1.18 -20.09
N LYS A 662 -16.87 -1.64 -21.23
CA LYS A 662 -16.89 -3.05 -21.64
C LYS A 662 -15.45 -3.47 -21.85
N GLU A 663 -14.88 -4.19 -20.91
CA GLU A 663 -13.46 -4.48 -20.85
C GLU A 663 -13.21 -5.98 -20.69
N VAL A 664 -12.23 -6.48 -21.42
CA VAL A 664 -11.60 -7.77 -21.19
C VAL A 664 -10.11 -7.52 -21.08
N ALA A 665 -9.54 -7.84 -19.94
CA ALA A 665 -8.12 -7.67 -19.65
C ALA A 665 -7.48 -9.04 -19.39
N ILE A 666 -6.28 -9.23 -19.94
CA ILE A 666 -5.44 -10.40 -19.67
C ILE A 666 -4.21 -9.90 -18.95
N ARG A 667 -3.94 -10.49 -17.80
CA ARG A 667 -2.74 -10.22 -17.02
C ARG A 667 -1.93 -11.50 -16.92
N ILE A 668 -0.66 -11.39 -17.30
CA ILE A 668 0.33 -12.44 -17.16
C ILE A 668 1.48 -11.83 -16.36
N ASP A 669 1.73 -12.34 -15.17
CA ASP A 669 2.93 -11.99 -14.40
C ASP A 669 3.87 -13.19 -14.34
N MET A 670 5.14 -12.92 -14.63
CA MET A 670 6.22 -13.89 -14.52
C MET A 670 6.90 -13.72 -13.16
N LYS A 671 7.08 -14.82 -12.42
CA LYS A 671 7.74 -14.82 -11.11
C LYS A 671 9.27 -14.81 -11.25
N PHE A 672 9.85 -13.78 -11.89
CA PHE A 672 11.31 -13.73 -12.12
C PHE A 672 12.09 -13.45 -10.83
N GLY A 673 12.76 -14.49 -10.30
CA GLY A 673 13.84 -14.39 -9.31
C GLY A 673 13.49 -13.61 -8.05
N SER A 674 12.36 -13.91 -7.41
CA SER A 674 12.16 -13.61 -5.98
C SER A 674 11.07 -14.50 -5.40
N ALA A 675 11.44 -15.24 -4.35
CA ALA A 675 10.66 -15.84 -3.26
C ALA A 675 9.14 -15.97 -3.46
N ASP A 676 8.66 -17.22 -3.34
CA ASP A 676 7.29 -17.61 -2.98
C ASP A 676 6.33 -16.41 -2.77
N PRO A 677 5.24 -16.26 -3.54
CA PRO A 677 4.28 -15.16 -3.38
C PRO A 677 3.82 -14.95 -1.92
N LYS A 678 3.88 -15.99 -1.07
CA LYS A 678 3.63 -15.91 0.38
C LYS A 678 4.67 -15.13 1.19
N LYS A 679 5.89 -15.00 0.66
CA LYS A 679 7.07 -14.31 1.24
C LYS A 679 7.34 -12.94 0.61
N ALA A 680 6.68 -12.58 -0.49
CA ALA A 680 6.72 -11.22 -0.98
C ALA A 680 6.18 -10.31 0.15
N PRO A 681 6.95 -9.31 0.63
CA PRO A 681 6.52 -8.49 1.74
C PRO A 681 5.18 -7.87 1.39
N ARG A 682 4.15 -8.17 2.19
CA ARG A 682 2.85 -7.52 2.13
C ARG A 682 3.09 -6.02 2.22
N ARG A 683 2.98 -5.33 1.08
CA ARG A 683 3.04 -3.87 1.03
C ARG A 683 1.67 -3.32 1.43
N ASP A 684 1.16 -3.75 2.59
CA ASP A 684 -0.16 -3.36 3.11
C ASP A 684 -0.28 -1.84 3.24
N TRP A 685 0.86 -1.16 3.35
CA TRP A 685 0.93 0.30 3.38
C TRP A 685 0.62 0.97 2.02
N GLU A 686 0.73 0.29 0.87
CA GLU A 686 0.20 0.86 -0.39
C GLU A 686 -1.32 1.04 -0.28
N ALA A 687 -2.00 0.23 0.55
CA ALA A 687 -3.41 0.37 0.82
C ALA A 687 -3.77 1.53 1.78
N GLU A 688 -2.79 2.10 2.50
CA GLU A 688 -3.03 3.34 3.28
C GLU A 688 -3.45 4.49 2.35
N TRP A 689 -2.89 4.53 1.15
CA TRP A 689 -3.10 5.60 0.17
C TRP A 689 -4.03 5.21 -0.98
N PHE A 690 -3.99 3.93 -1.36
CA PHE A 690 -4.84 3.36 -2.39
C PHE A 690 -5.60 2.15 -1.82
N PRO A 691 -6.69 2.35 -1.07
CA PRO A 691 -7.40 1.29 -0.36
C PRO A 691 -7.81 0.12 -1.27
N GLU A 692 -8.09 0.39 -2.54
CA GLU A 692 -8.39 -0.61 -3.56
C GLU A 692 -7.26 -1.66 -3.74
N ARG A 693 -6.01 -1.32 -3.41
CA ARG A 693 -4.85 -2.21 -3.54
C ARG A 693 -4.73 -3.21 -2.38
N ALA A 694 -5.49 -3.03 -1.29
CA ALA A 694 -5.49 -3.95 -0.15
C ALA A 694 -6.05 -5.32 -0.54
N GLY A 695 -7.20 -5.31 -1.21
CA GLY A 695 -7.99 -6.49 -1.56
C GLY A 695 -7.92 -6.91 -3.03
N THR A 696 -7.27 -6.12 -3.90
CA THR A 696 -7.06 -6.52 -5.30
C THR A 696 -5.76 -7.30 -5.46
N ASP A 697 -5.88 -8.54 -5.94
CA ASP A 697 -4.76 -9.32 -6.48
C ASP A 697 -4.05 -8.59 -7.64
N GLU A 698 -4.56 -7.45 -8.13
CA GLU A 698 -4.00 -6.63 -9.23
C GLU A 698 -2.55 -6.17 -9.00
N PHE A 699 -2.11 -6.13 -7.74
CA PHE A 699 -0.74 -5.76 -7.39
C PHE A 699 0.08 -6.93 -6.82
N ARG A 700 -0.55 -8.07 -6.51
CA ARG A 700 0.12 -9.29 -6.04
C ARG A 700 0.61 -10.14 -7.23
N PRO A 701 1.82 -10.72 -7.18
CA PRO A 701 2.31 -11.67 -8.17
C PRO A 701 1.68 -13.05 -8.06
#